data_AF-A0A2S0JJ93-F1
#
_entry.id   AF-A0A2S0JJ93-F1
#
_cell.length_a   1.000
_cell.length_b   1.000
_cell.length_c   1.000
_cell.angle_alpha   90.00
_cell.angle_beta   90.00
_cell.angle_gamma   90.00
#
_symmetry.space_group_name_H-M   'P 1'
#
loop_
_entity.id
_entity.type
_entity.pdbx_description
1 polymer ?
#
loop_
_entity_poly.entity_id
_entity_poly.type
_entity_poly.pdbx_seq_one_letter_code
_entity_poly.pdbx_strand_id
1 'polypeptide(L)'
;MSFKNEYTLNVDIKRRMTSVVPTFKQGDSATLKFKIFDDGKKFDLAAFTRAEITFKLPSGQTIVGEPYIDVNTQMIVYNFVGVEMNEAGKLTSILSIYSGTSMVSIQPFSIFIFDHLKDKDLSYIGILQDLIAEVQLLNEEVKSTLSEANNLKDKLNDVLNEANNAEQIRNTNEQNRITSENTRNSNENIRQQNELDRKNAESIRESNEATRIQNEQNRQNEFDNKINEAEVAITDTKNATDEANKAADSIKGWGQATVWNSTTTYSKNNVVTYNGSTWQSKGDNNHNSIPSETNTNWILLALRGVDGTGAVSTVNGKSPDGAGNVELTADEIGTYTQQQIDDKDTTVKEYFTDKGIGDKVIVISEQDYIDANYNGMFWVKNDALDFLPTETDHVATLLVYENPDNENVVKIFNVINPTTAISYMRTYTFDNASSLIHDSGWIEGGGGSGTGGGNVNVNSYPLVTDTVSQTIWELPTGTYNQVTDSVMVFHNTVFLEPVSYTITHNRLSIPYNPHTEIAKNNVVLVVFRNMPNMTVQFDGNNIIDGSITLEKLGRDVQDAILAGGNSYVTIIDDKVFIEHIKSAKSGRFLTLVDENTNEFPPSIGSYHCIVEFSSSIVDGTIMYELQATNLITNKRYSRSIWFSESDTSYVILDPGWQEIGNDLVDNLTTNDNTKALAASVGSKINTELGKKIGVNFNNNNSVITNLGGAFAKKTFPIVNFANNTTSEKVRLTLGPLVSGILKLTMTSNWNNSNASGGCIVYYHVNVADGNVHFKDTNIVSMSSAFAENFYISDIYIDRFENFYIDIFKRKYLNPLSIVAEYQTTWGNPFAVLNDTILEQFDLGMVINDPIQQSIFTHVGNSKQGLASAITGKGVPTDANATFAQMINNINSINANSKVTGTAWGGVNPVTPEYVNGTASSTLVFPMDITFLNFVPFMIFAYNYNLLTGVAEIIIWANGDPFSGQPSVKVTTYNDNMITSASYNYKSPNVGAGNYRLFVPKTGVPYTYVIFGY
;
A
#
# COMPACT_ATOMS: atom_id res chain seq x y z
N MET A 1 87.98 -41.67 10.52
CA MET A 1 88.69 -41.84 9.23
C MET A 1 89.78 -42.88 9.42
N SER A 2 89.72 -44.00 8.71
CA SER A 2 90.79 -45.01 8.69
C SER A 2 92.00 -44.42 7.97
N PHE A 3 93.16 -44.32 8.63
CA PHE A 3 94.40 -43.94 7.96
C PHE A 3 94.67 -44.97 6.85
N LYS A 4 94.62 -44.55 5.59
CA LYS A 4 95.00 -45.43 4.47
C LYS A 4 96.52 -45.47 4.42
N ASN A 5 97.10 -46.58 4.85
CA ASN A 5 98.54 -46.81 4.80
C ASN A 5 99.05 -47.23 3.42
N GLU A 6 98.39 -46.71 2.39
CA GLU A 6 98.71 -46.97 1.01
C GLU A 6 98.78 -45.64 0.27
N TYR A 7 99.90 -45.41 -0.43
CA TYR A 7 100.10 -44.21 -1.22
C TYR A 7 100.42 -44.59 -2.67
N THR A 8 99.76 -43.97 -3.63
CA THR A 8 100.11 -44.13 -5.05
C THR A 8 100.83 -42.87 -5.53
N LEU A 9 102.11 -43.03 -5.86
CA LEU A 9 102.94 -41.97 -6.42
C LEU A 9 102.94 -42.07 -7.95
N ASN A 10 102.58 -40.98 -8.61
CA ASN A 10 102.85 -40.84 -10.03
C ASN A 10 104.31 -40.39 -10.19
N VAL A 11 105.08 -41.09 -11.03
CA VAL A 11 106.47 -40.73 -11.35
C VAL A 11 106.69 -40.76 -12.87
N ASP A 12 107.52 -39.87 -13.38
CA ASP A 12 107.82 -39.75 -14.81
C ASP A 12 109.33 -39.96 -15.04
N ILE A 13 109.68 -40.65 -16.11
CA ILE A 13 111.06 -41.00 -16.45
C ILE A 13 111.85 -39.77 -16.94
N LYS A 14 111.20 -38.84 -17.62
CA LYS A 14 111.84 -37.69 -18.28
C LYS A 14 111.53 -36.35 -17.64
N ARG A 15 110.46 -36.23 -16.84
CA ARG A 15 110.03 -34.97 -16.21
C ARG A 15 110.05 -35.02 -14.70
N ARG A 16 110.38 -33.89 -14.07
CA ARG A 16 110.08 -33.66 -12.64
C ARG A 16 108.58 -33.52 -12.47
N MET A 17 107.96 -34.41 -11.71
CA MET A 17 106.56 -34.26 -11.32
C MET A 17 106.46 -33.70 -9.90
N THR A 18 105.62 -32.68 -9.73
CA THR A 18 105.26 -32.10 -8.44
C THR A 18 104.26 -33.01 -7.75
N SER A 19 104.74 -34.08 -7.15
CA SER A 19 103.93 -34.98 -6.34
C SER A 19 104.07 -34.62 -4.86
N VAL A 20 102.97 -34.67 -4.11
CA VAL A 20 103.01 -34.57 -2.64
C VAL A 20 103.94 -35.66 -2.13
N VAL A 21 104.91 -35.27 -1.29
CA VAL A 21 105.91 -36.16 -0.72
C VAL A 21 105.19 -37.27 0.07
N PRO A 22 105.29 -38.55 -0.34
CA PRO A 22 104.69 -39.64 0.42
C PRO A 22 105.17 -39.59 1.85
N THR A 23 104.23 -39.61 2.79
CA THR A 23 104.51 -39.43 4.21
C THR A 23 103.93 -40.62 4.98
N PHE A 24 104.78 -41.31 5.73
CA PHE A 24 104.41 -42.53 6.45
C PHE A 24 104.85 -42.47 7.90
N LYS A 25 104.15 -43.19 8.78
CA LYS A 25 104.49 -43.27 10.19
C LYS A 25 105.56 -44.34 10.43
N GLN A 26 106.58 -44.02 11.21
CA GLN A 26 107.63 -44.95 11.62
C GLN A 26 107.04 -46.20 12.29
N GLY A 27 107.53 -47.37 11.87
CA GLY A 27 107.12 -48.68 12.41
C GLY A 27 105.75 -49.19 11.94
N ASP A 28 105.07 -48.47 11.05
CA ASP A 28 103.75 -48.86 10.55
C ASP A 28 103.84 -49.71 9.27
N SER A 29 102.81 -50.53 9.01
CA SER A 29 102.75 -51.35 7.79
C SER A 29 102.22 -50.52 6.62
N ALA A 30 103.09 -50.06 5.73
CA ALA A 30 102.74 -49.18 4.62
C ALA A 30 103.00 -49.81 3.24
N THR A 31 102.24 -49.36 2.23
CA THR A 31 102.40 -49.74 0.83
C THR A 31 102.58 -48.49 -0.04
N LEU A 32 103.61 -48.49 -0.88
CA LEU A 32 103.86 -47.46 -1.88
C LEU A 32 103.70 -48.05 -3.27
N LYS A 33 102.75 -47.52 -4.04
CA LYS A 33 102.48 -47.90 -5.42
C LYS A 33 102.99 -46.83 -6.37
N PHE A 34 103.51 -47.22 -7.51
CA PHE A 34 104.02 -46.30 -8.52
C PHE A 34 103.25 -46.45 -9.82
N LYS A 35 102.72 -45.34 -10.32
CA LYS A 35 102.26 -45.23 -11.71
C LYS A 35 103.34 -44.52 -12.50
N ILE A 36 103.88 -45.21 -13.50
CA ILE A 36 105.01 -44.74 -14.29
C ILE A 36 104.50 -44.01 -15.53
N PHE A 37 105.12 -42.90 -15.85
CA PHE A 37 104.86 -42.10 -17.04
C PHE A 37 106.16 -41.86 -17.83
N ASP A 38 106.04 -41.71 -19.15
CA ASP A 38 107.10 -41.20 -20.02
C ASP A 38 106.58 -39.98 -20.76
N ASP A 39 107.12 -38.81 -20.42
CA ASP A 39 106.74 -37.52 -21.01
C ASP A 39 105.23 -37.20 -20.86
N GLY A 40 104.64 -37.57 -19.72
CA GLY A 40 103.23 -37.38 -19.37
C GLY A 40 102.27 -38.46 -19.88
N LYS A 41 102.74 -39.44 -20.66
CA LYS A 41 101.93 -40.59 -21.09
C LYS A 41 102.18 -41.79 -20.17
N LYS A 42 101.14 -42.56 -19.84
CA LYS A 42 101.29 -43.77 -19.01
C LYS A 42 102.27 -44.73 -19.68
N PHE A 43 103.30 -45.13 -18.94
CA PHE A 43 104.36 -46.01 -19.42
C PHE A 43 103.92 -47.46 -19.28
N ASP A 44 104.12 -48.26 -20.34
CA ASP A 44 103.75 -49.67 -20.35
C ASP A 44 104.84 -50.52 -19.68
N LEU A 45 104.44 -51.29 -18.67
CA LEU A 45 105.33 -52.13 -17.86
C LEU A 45 105.40 -53.57 -18.34
N ALA A 46 104.65 -53.96 -19.38
CA ALA A 46 104.55 -55.36 -19.83
C ALA A 46 105.90 -56.01 -20.21
N ALA A 47 106.87 -55.22 -20.68
CA ALA A 47 108.19 -55.70 -21.10
C ALA A 47 109.24 -55.75 -19.96
N PHE A 48 108.89 -55.32 -18.75
CA PHE A 48 109.81 -55.23 -17.61
C PHE A 48 109.55 -56.39 -16.63
N THR A 49 110.63 -57.02 -16.17
CA THR A 49 110.54 -58.24 -15.35
C THR A 49 111.02 -58.06 -13.92
N ARG A 50 111.72 -56.95 -13.63
CA ARG A 50 112.25 -56.63 -12.30
C ARG A 50 112.23 -55.12 -12.05
N ALA A 51 111.95 -54.73 -10.82
CA ALA A 51 112.13 -53.36 -10.34
C ALA A 51 112.95 -53.37 -9.03
N GLU A 52 113.66 -52.29 -8.76
CA GLU A 52 114.50 -52.10 -7.58
C GLU A 52 114.28 -50.68 -7.07
N ILE A 53 114.04 -50.52 -5.77
CA ILE A 53 113.96 -49.20 -5.14
C ILE A 53 115.07 -49.05 -4.11
N THR A 54 115.83 -47.98 -4.22
CA THR A 54 116.94 -47.69 -3.32
C THR A 54 116.57 -46.53 -2.43
N PHE A 55 116.58 -46.72 -1.12
CA PHE A 55 116.34 -45.71 -0.09
C PHE A 55 117.65 -45.27 0.54
N LYS A 56 117.89 -43.97 0.58
CA LYS A 56 118.95 -43.37 1.38
C LYS A 56 118.34 -42.75 2.64
N LEU A 57 118.68 -43.31 3.79
CA LEU A 57 118.22 -42.90 5.11
C LEU A 57 118.83 -41.55 5.54
N PRO A 58 118.22 -40.83 6.49
CA PRO A 58 118.78 -39.60 7.06
C PRO A 58 120.21 -39.74 7.57
N SER A 59 120.58 -40.89 8.15
CA SER A 59 121.95 -41.24 8.56
C SER A 59 122.95 -41.38 7.40
N GLY A 60 122.46 -41.44 6.16
CA GLY A 60 123.25 -41.68 4.96
C GLY A 60 123.37 -43.15 4.58
N GLN A 61 122.86 -44.09 5.39
CA GLN A 61 122.79 -45.51 5.07
C GLN A 61 121.88 -45.75 3.85
N THR A 62 122.30 -46.65 2.96
CA THR A 62 121.52 -47.03 1.77
C THR A 62 120.92 -48.42 1.96
N ILE A 63 119.61 -48.54 1.73
CA ILE A 63 118.85 -49.78 1.75
C ILE A 63 118.24 -49.99 0.37
N VAL A 64 118.28 -51.22 -0.13
CA VAL A 64 117.69 -51.59 -1.41
C VAL A 64 116.50 -52.51 -1.15
N GLY A 65 115.37 -52.16 -1.72
CA GLY A 65 114.12 -52.91 -1.66
C GLY A 65 113.75 -53.51 -3.01
N GLU A 66 113.05 -54.64 -2.98
CA GLU A 66 112.63 -55.40 -4.15
C GLU A 66 111.10 -55.26 -4.37
N PRO A 67 110.64 -54.23 -5.09
CA PRO A 67 109.22 -54.11 -5.46
C PRO A 67 108.84 -55.12 -6.55
N TYR A 68 107.56 -55.49 -6.57
CA TYR A 68 107.01 -56.31 -7.65
C TYR A 68 106.20 -55.46 -8.64
N ILE A 69 106.14 -55.92 -9.89
CA ILE A 69 105.38 -55.27 -10.97
C ILE A 69 104.00 -55.95 -11.04
N ASP A 70 102.94 -55.20 -10.77
CA ASP A 70 101.57 -55.66 -10.96
C ASP A 70 101.11 -55.36 -12.38
N VAL A 71 101.17 -56.39 -13.23
CA VAL A 71 100.81 -56.31 -14.65
C VAL A 71 99.32 -56.01 -14.89
N ASN A 72 98.43 -56.36 -13.95
CA ASN A 72 96.99 -56.13 -14.10
C ASN A 72 96.64 -54.67 -13.87
N THR A 73 97.27 -54.04 -12.87
CA THR A 73 97.04 -52.63 -12.56
C THR A 73 98.01 -51.69 -13.28
N GLN A 74 99.05 -52.25 -13.93
CA GLN A 74 100.14 -51.52 -14.59
C GLN A 74 100.81 -50.55 -13.60
N MET A 75 101.16 -51.06 -12.42
CA MET A 75 101.83 -50.34 -11.35
C MET A 75 102.99 -51.15 -10.78
N ILE A 76 103.94 -50.46 -10.15
CA ILE A 76 104.99 -51.08 -9.35
C ILE A 76 104.61 -50.94 -7.89
N VAL A 77 104.65 -52.01 -7.11
CA VAL A 77 104.20 -52.00 -5.72
C VAL A 77 105.36 -52.37 -4.82
N TYR A 78 105.64 -51.49 -3.86
CA TYR A 78 106.58 -51.71 -2.78
C TYR A 78 105.83 -51.76 -1.46
N ASN A 79 105.98 -52.87 -0.73
CA ASN A 79 105.50 -52.97 0.65
C ASN A 79 106.69 -52.70 1.57
N PHE A 80 106.52 -51.78 2.50
CA PHE A 80 107.58 -51.46 3.43
C PHE A 80 107.83 -52.65 4.38
N VAL A 81 109.10 -53.03 4.55
CA VAL A 81 109.53 -54.14 5.42
C VAL A 81 110.09 -53.66 6.76
N GLY A 82 110.12 -52.35 6.96
CA GLY A 82 110.34 -51.68 8.25
C GLY A 82 111.76 -51.18 8.49
N VAL A 83 112.79 -51.80 7.91
CA VAL A 83 114.20 -51.37 8.12
C VAL A 83 114.48 -50.00 7.50
N GLU A 84 113.85 -49.70 6.38
CA GLU A 84 113.89 -48.42 5.67
C GLU A 84 113.07 -47.31 6.35
N MET A 85 112.19 -47.68 7.28
CA MET A 85 111.38 -46.74 8.08
C MET A 85 111.97 -46.53 9.48
N ASN A 86 113.13 -47.11 9.78
CA ASN A 86 113.69 -47.10 11.14
C ASN A 86 114.19 -45.72 11.60
N GLU A 87 114.35 -44.77 10.69
CA GLU A 87 114.73 -43.40 11.00
C GLU A 87 113.64 -42.42 10.55
N ALA A 88 113.16 -41.58 11.48
CA ALA A 88 112.28 -40.47 11.13
C ALA A 88 113.06 -39.39 10.37
N GLY A 89 112.50 -38.89 9.28
CA GLY A 89 113.10 -37.87 8.43
C GLY A 89 112.87 -38.10 6.94
N LYS A 90 113.62 -37.36 6.13
CA LYS A 90 113.51 -37.38 4.68
C LYS A 90 114.40 -38.48 4.09
N LEU A 91 113.76 -39.52 3.54
CA LEU A 91 114.39 -40.52 2.69
C LEU A 91 114.55 -39.98 1.27
N THR A 92 115.73 -40.17 0.67
CA THR A 92 115.92 -39.93 -0.77
C THR A 92 115.91 -41.27 -1.49
N SER A 93 114.96 -41.46 -2.41
CA SER A 93 114.68 -42.75 -3.01
C SER A 93 114.84 -42.72 -4.53
N ILE A 94 115.35 -43.80 -5.11
CA ILE A 94 115.49 -43.97 -6.57
C ILE A 94 114.82 -45.28 -6.96
N LEU A 95 113.89 -45.23 -7.92
CA LEU A 95 113.27 -46.43 -8.49
C LEU A 95 113.91 -46.74 -9.84
N SER A 96 114.36 -47.97 -10.03
CA SER A 96 114.93 -48.47 -11.29
C SER A 96 114.14 -49.68 -11.76
N ILE A 97 113.88 -49.74 -13.06
CA ILE A 97 113.14 -50.84 -13.71
C ILE A 97 113.99 -51.49 -14.79
N TYR A 98 113.91 -52.81 -14.90
CA TYR A 98 114.77 -53.63 -15.76
C TYR A 98 113.98 -54.45 -16.77
N SER A 99 114.49 -54.46 -18.01
CA SER A 99 114.07 -55.37 -19.07
C SER A 99 115.33 -56.08 -19.61
N GLY A 100 115.57 -57.31 -19.14
CA GLY A 100 116.82 -58.03 -19.41
C GLY A 100 118.04 -57.31 -18.82
N THR A 101 119.01 -56.93 -19.66
CA THR A 101 120.22 -56.19 -19.28
C THR A 101 120.06 -54.66 -19.36
N SER A 102 118.93 -54.17 -19.86
CA SER A 102 118.63 -52.73 -19.99
C SER A 102 117.93 -52.21 -18.73
N MET A 103 118.35 -51.02 -18.27
CA MET A 103 117.82 -50.36 -17.06
C MET A 103 117.29 -48.97 -17.38
N VAL A 104 116.13 -48.63 -16.82
CA VAL A 104 115.60 -47.27 -16.77
C VAL A 104 115.49 -46.86 -15.31
N SER A 105 116.22 -45.82 -14.91
CA SER A 105 116.10 -45.22 -13.57
C SER A 105 115.22 -43.99 -13.64
N ILE A 106 114.30 -43.91 -12.69
CA ILE A 106 113.41 -42.78 -12.49
C ILE A 106 114.15 -41.74 -11.65
N GLN A 107 113.81 -40.47 -11.88
CA GLN A 107 114.42 -39.38 -11.13
C GLN A 107 114.23 -39.57 -9.62
N PRO A 108 115.26 -39.27 -8.79
CA PRO A 108 115.15 -39.42 -7.35
C PRO A 108 113.97 -38.63 -6.79
N PHE A 109 113.19 -39.26 -5.92
CA PHE A 109 112.08 -38.65 -5.20
C PHE A 109 112.28 -38.80 -3.70
N SER A 110 111.54 -38.02 -2.93
CA SER A 110 111.65 -38.05 -1.47
C SER A 110 110.45 -38.73 -0.85
N ILE A 111 110.68 -39.43 0.25
CA ILE A 111 109.66 -39.97 1.14
C ILE A 111 109.94 -39.39 2.53
N PHE A 112 108.91 -39.06 3.30
CA PHE A 112 109.07 -38.54 4.64
C PHE A 112 108.53 -39.54 5.67
N ILE A 113 109.36 -39.90 6.64
CA ILE A 113 108.96 -40.74 7.77
C ILE A 113 108.81 -39.85 9.00
N PHE A 114 107.68 -39.94 9.69
CA PHE A 114 107.44 -39.24 10.94
C PHE A 114 107.19 -40.23 12.07
N ASP A 115 107.55 -39.88 13.30
CA ASP A 115 107.39 -40.71 14.50
C ASP A 115 106.02 -40.51 15.17
N HIS A 116 105.54 -39.26 15.27
CA HIS A 116 104.22 -38.89 15.80
C HIS A 116 103.61 -37.69 15.05
N LEU A 117 102.27 -37.60 15.01
CA LEU A 117 101.58 -36.40 14.50
C LEU A 117 101.76 -35.27 15.53
N LYS A 118 102.00 -34.04 15.07
CA LYS A 118 102.16 -32.88 15.95
C LYS A 118 100.79 -32.53 16.56
N ASP A 119 100.76 -32.10 17.82
CA ASP A 119 99.53 -31.83 18.59
C ASP A 119 98.52 -30.91 17.89
N LYS A 120 99.03 -29.99 17.06
CA LYS A 120 98.22 -29.04 16.29
C LYS A 120 97.32 -29.73 15.25
N ASP A 121 97.77 -30.82 14.64
CA ASP A 121 97.01 -31.54 13.60
C ASP A 121 95.92 -32.44 14.20
N LEU A 122 96.15 -32.95 15.42
CA LEU A 122 95.14 -33.67 16.21
C LEU A 122 93.99 -32.73 16.63
N SER A 123 94.30 -31.48 16.96
CA SER A 123 93.32 -30.43 17.27
C SER A 123 92.41 -30.12 16.08
N TYR A 124 92.96 -30.01 14.86
CA TYR A 124 92.15 -29.77 13.65
C TYR A 124 91.17 -30.90 13.31
N ILE A 125 91.52 -32.15 13.61
CA ILE A 125 90.62 -33.29 13.40
C ILE A 125 89.42 -33.24 14.35
N GLY A 126 89.62 -32.81 15.60
CA GLY A 126 88.51 -32.61 16.56
C GLY A 126 87.53 -31.54 16.07
N ILE A 127 88.04 -30.39 15.64
CA ILE A 127 87.22 -29.28 15.09
C ILE A 127 86.39 -29.73 13.89
N LEU A 128 86.96 -30.55 12.99
CA LEU A 128 86.23 -31.08 11.84
C LEU A 128 85.14 -32.09 12.22
N GLN A 129 85.34 -32.89 13.27
CA GLN A 129 84.31 -33.81 13.75
C GLN A 129 83.13 -33.08 14.38
N ASP A 130 83.41 -32.03 15.17
CA ASP A 130 82.39 -31.17 15.75
C ASP A 130 81.57 -30.46 14.67
N LEU A 131 82.24 -29.93 13.64
CA LEU A 131 81.57 -29.27 12.51
C LEU A 131 80.68 -30.24 11.70
N ILE A 132 81.11 -31.50 11.53
CA ILE A 132 80.31 -32.52 10.85
C ILE A 132 79.06 -32.87 11.68
N ALA A 133 79.19 -32.99 13.00
CA ALA A 133 78.06 -33.24 13.90
C ALA A 133 77.05 -32.09 13.87
N GLU A 134 77.54 -30.84 13.85
CA GLU A 134 76.69 -29.64 13.75
C GLU A 134 75.92 -29.60 12.42
N VAL A 135 76.57 -29.88 11.29
CA VAL A 135 75.92 -29.94 9.97
C VAL A 135 74.85 -31.05 9.92
N GLN A 136 75.09 -32.20 10.55
CA GLN A 136 74.12 -33.28 10.61
C GLN A 136 72.88 -32.91 11.41
N LEU A 137 73.05 -32.25 12.57
CA LEU A 137 71.94 -31.74 13.38
C LEU A 137 71.13 -30.70 12.61
N LEU A 138 71.80 -29.76 11.94
CA LEU A 138 71.14 -28.74 11.13
C LEU A 138 70.30 -29.37 10.01
N ASN A 139 70.79 -30.46 9.39
CA ASN A 139 70.09 -31.14 8.32
C ASN A 139 68.82 -31.86 8.81
N GLU A 140 68.83 -32.41 10.01
CA GLU A 140 67.62 -33.00 10.63
C GLU A 140 66.61 -31.92 11.06
N GLU A 141 67.08 -30.78 11.56
CA GLU A 141 66.21 -29.64 11.89
C GLU A 141 65.51 -29.07 10.65
N VAL A 142 66.23 -28.94 9.52
CA VAL A 142 65.66 -28.51 8.23
C VAL A 142 64.61 -29.49 7.71
N LYS A 143 64.83 -30.81 7.85
CA LYS A 143 63.81 -31.80 7.47
C LYS A 143 62.55 -31.67 8.31
N SER A 144 62.70 -31.47 9.63
CA SER A 144 61.57 -31.29 10.54
C SER A 144 60.76 -30.06 10.19
N THR A 145 61.42 -28.92 9.99
CA THR A 145 60.76 -27.65 9.62
C THR A 145 60.07 -27.73 8.26
N LEU A 146 60.66 -28.42 7.28
CA LEU A 146 60.01 -28.64 5.99
C LEU A 146 58.74 -29.49 6.11
N SER A 147 58.76 -30.52 6.98
CA SER A 147 57.59 -31.34 7.25
C SER A 147 56.47 -30.52 7.90
N GLU A 148 56.80 -29.64 8.85
CA GLU A 148 55.83 -28.74 9.48
C GLU A 148 55.24 -27.74 8.48
N ALA A 149 56.07 -27.18 7.59
CA ALA A 149 55.61 -26.26 6.55
C ALA A 149 54.60 -26.92 5.59
N ASN A 150 54.83 -28.18 5.21
CA ASN A 150 53.89 -28.93 4.36
C ASN A 150 52.55 -29.19 5.09
N ASN A 151 52.59 -29.59 6.37
CA ASN A 151 51.37 -29.75 7.17
C ASN A 151 50.58 -28.43 7.30
N LEU A 152 51.27 -27.30 7.45
CA LEU A 152 50.65 -25.97 7.47
C LEU A 152 50.00 -25.62 6.14
N LYS A 153 50.63 -25.96 5.02
CA LYS A 153 50.08 -25.75 3.68
C LYS A 153 48.80 -26.54 3.47
N ASP A 154 48.75 -27.80 3.91
CA ASP A 154 47.55 -28.64 3.78
C ASP A 154 46.41 -28.08 4.63
N LYS A 155 46.68 -27.70 5.89
CA LYS A 155 45.70 -27.02 6.74
C LYS A 155 45.18 -25.71 6.13
N LEU A 156 46.05 -24.95 5.47
CA LEU A 156 45.64 -23.71 4.80
C LEU A 156 44.70 -23.99 3.62
N ASN A 157 44.96 -25.05 2.85
CA ASN A 157 44.08 -25.46 1.77
C ASN A 157 42.71 -25.92 2.28
N ASP A 158 42.67 -26.66 3.39
CA ASP A 158 41.42 -27.09 4.01
C ASP A 158 40.60 -25.88 4.47
N VAL A 159 41.23 -24.92 5.17
CA VAL A 159 40.57 -23.68 5.60
C VAL A 159 40.07 -22.86 4.42
N LEU A 160 40.84 -22.79 3.32
CA LEU A 160 40.43 -22.06 2.12
C LEU A 160 39.22 -22.71 1.45
N ASN A 161 39.18 -24.05 1.40
CA ASN A 161 38.04 -24.80 0.86
C ASN A 161 36.79 -24.62 1.72
N GLU A 162 36.93 -24.67 3.05
CA GLU A 162 35.83 -24.39 3.97
C GLU A 162 35.29 -22.96 3.80
N ALA A 163 36.17 -21.96 3.69
CA ALA A 163 35.79 -20.58 3.45
C ALA A 163 35.04 -20.41 2.11
N ASN A 164 35.52 -21.04 1.03
CA ASN A 164 34.88 -21.00 -0.28
C ASN A 164 33.49 -21.65 -0.26
N ASN A 165 33.34 -22.80 0.41
CA ASN A 165 32.06 -23.47 0.57
C ASN A 165 31.08 -22.63 1.40
N ALA A 166 31.55 -22.03 2.50
CA ALA A 166 30.74 -21.14 3.33
C ALA A 166 30.25 -19.92 2.54
N GLU A 167 31.12 -19.34 1.71
CA GLU A 167 30.78 -18.20 0.86
C GLU A 167 29.80 -18.57 -0.26
N GLN A 168 29.93 -19.76 -0.85
CA GLN A 168 28.92 -20.28 -1.79
C GLN A 168 27.55 -20.43 -1.12
N ILE A 169 27.49 -21.03 0.08
CA ILE A 169 26.25 -21.17 0.84
C ILE A 169 25.64 -19.79 1.16
N ARG A 170 26.46 -18.83 1.59
CA ARG A 170 26.01 -17.45 1.84
C ARG A 170 25.42 -16.82 0.59
N ASN A 171 26.07 -16.99 -0.57
CA ASN A 171 25.60 -16.45 -1.84
C ASN A 171 24.29 -17.11 -2.29
N THR A 172 24.13 -18.43 -2.15
CA THR A 172 22.87 -19.13 -2.43
C THR A 172 21.75 -18.65 -1.51
N ASN A 173 22.03 -18.49 -0.20
CA ASN A 173 21.04 -17.97 0.75
C ASN A 173 20.62 -16.54 0.42
N GLU A 174 21.56 -15.69 0.01
CA GLU A 174 21.25 -14.30 -0.38
C GLU A 174 20.42 -14.25 -1.66
N GLN A 175 20.70 -15.11 -2.65
CA GLN A 175 19.85 -15.23 -3.85
C GLN A 175 18.43 -15.69 -3.50
N ASN A 176 18.28 -16.68 -2.60
CA ASN A 176 16.96 -17.12 -2.14
C ASN A 176 16.20 -16.00 -1.41
N ARG A 177 16.90 -15.17 -0.63
CA ARG A 177 16.32 -13.98 0.02
C ARG A 177 15.86 -12.95 -1.00
N ILE A 178 16.66 -12.67 -2.03
CA ILE A 178 16.32 -11.74 -3.12
C ILE A 178 15.08 -12.21 -3.88
N THR A 179 15.01 -13.49 -4.27
CA THR A 179 13.83 -14.06 -4.95
C THR A 179 12.57 -13.98 -4.08
N SER A 180 12.70 -14.27 -2.79
CA SER A 180 11.59 -14.17 -1.83
C SER A 180 11.10 -12.73 -1.69
N GLU A 181 12.02 -11.77 -1.64
CA GLU A 181 11.70 -10.35 -1.53
C GLU A 181 11.06 -9.80 -2.80
N ASN A 182 11.53 -10.21 -3.98
CA ASN A 182 10.89 -9.86 -5.26
C ASN A 182 9.47 -10.40 -5.34
N THR A 183 9.24 -11.63 -4.85
CA THR A 183 7.90 -12.23 -4.78
C THR A 183 6.99 -11.46 -3.82
N ARG A 184 7.51 -11.06 -2.65
CA ARG A 184 6.79 -10.22 -1.68
C ARG A 184 6.39 -8.88 -2.30
N ASN A 185 7.30 -8.23 -3.03
CA ASN A 185 7.03 -6.95 -3.70
C ASN A 185 5.97 -7.07 -4.78
N SER A 186 6.02 -8.12 -5.61
CA SER A 186 4.98 -8.38 -6.63
C SER A 186 3.61 -8.59 -5.99
N ASN A 187 3.53 -9.40 -4.92
CA ASN A 187 2.29 -9.62 -4.18
C ASN A 187 1.75 -8.33 -3.54
N GLU A 188 2.63 -7.48 -3.03
CA GLU A 188 2.25 -6.20 -2.44
C GLU A 188 1.72 -5.22 -3.49
N ASN A 189 2.31 -5.18 -4.69
CA ASN A 189 1.77 -4.40 -5.81
C ASN A 189 0.38 -4.88 -6.24
N ILE A 190 0.16 -6.19 -6.29
CA ILE A 190 -1.17 -6.77 -6.58
C ILE A 190 -2.17 -6.38 -5.49
N ARG A 191 -1.78 -6.43 -4.21
CA ARG A 191 -2.63 -6.00 -3.10
C ARG A 191 -3.01 -4.53 -3.22
N GLN A 192 -2.07 -3.66 -3.60
CA GLN A 192 -2.31 -2.23 -3.81
C GLN A 192 -3.29 -1.99 -4.96
N GLN A 193 -3.12 -2.69 -6.09
CA GLN A 193 -4.04 -2.58 -7.23
C GLN A 193 -5.45 -3.03 -6.84
N ASN A 194 -5.58 -4.17 -6.17
CA ASN A 194 -6.88 -4.67 -5.71
C ASN A 194 -7.57 -3.69 -4.74
N GLU A 195 -6.79 -3.02 -3.88
CA GLU A 195 -7.33 -2.00 -2.96
C GLU A 195 -7.73 -0.71 -3.69
N LEU A 196 -7.03 -0.34 -4.77
CA LEU A 196 -7.42 0.76 -5.65
C LEU A 196 -8.72 0.43 -6.38
N ASP A 197 -8.84 -0.77 -6.95
CA ASP A 197 -10.06 -1.23 -7.63
C ASP A 197 -11.26 -1.26 -6.68
N ARG A 198 -11.04 -1.74 -5.43
CA ARG A 198 -12.07 -1.71 -4.38
C ARG A 198 -12.52 -0.29 -4.06
N LYS A 199 -11.60 0.68 -3.97
CA LYS A 199 -11.93 2.10 -3.72
C LYS A 199 -12.71 2.71 -4.88
N ASN A 200 -12.35 2.40 -6.12
CA ASN A 200 -13.07 2.87 -7.30
C ASN A 200 -14.49 2.29 -7.34
N ALA A 201 -14.64 1.00 -7.06
CA ALA A 201 -15.96 0.36 -6.94
C ALA A 201 -16.80 0.98 -5.82
N GLU A 202 -16.18 1.32 -4.69
CA GLU A 202 -16.85 1.96 -3.56
C GLU A 202 -17.30 3.39 -3.91
N SER A 203 -16.47 4.17 -4.60
CA SER A 203 -16.83 5.50 -5.11
C SER A 203 -18.03 5.45 -6.07
N ILE A 204 -18.06 4.45 -6.97
CA ILE A 204 -19.21 4.21 -7.85
C ILE A 204 -20.46 3.86 -7.04
N ARG A 205 -20.34 3.01 -6.01
CA ARG A 205 -21.45 2.65 -5.11
C ARG A 205 -21.99 3.88 -4.39
N GLU A 206 -21.13 4.76 -3.88
CA GLU A 206 -21.50 6.01 -3.23
C GLU A 206 -22.24 6.96 -4.18
N SER A 207 -21.76 7.12 -5.42
CA SER A 207 -22.43 7.93 -6.45
C SER A 207 -23.82 7.37 -6.82
N ASN A 208 -23.93 6.05 -6.98
CA ASN A 208 -25.20 5.38 -7.23
C ASN A 208 -26.18 5.55 -6.06
N GLU A 209 -25.69 5.47 -4.82
CA GLU A 209 -26.51 5.67 -3.62
C GLU A 209 -26.97 7.13 -3.49
N ALA A 210 -26.12 8.10 -3.83
CA ALA A 210 -26.51 9.51 -3.88
C ALA A 210 -27.62 9.74 -4.92
N THR A 211 -27.51 9.14 -6.10
CA THR A 211 -28.55 9.19 -7.15
C THR A 211 -29.86 8.56 -6.66
N ARG A 212 -29.79 7.41 -5.97
CA ARG A 212 -30.96 6.76 -5.38
C ARG A 212 -31.65 7.65 -4.35
N ILE A 213 -30.88 8.34 -3.50
CA ILE A 213 -31.40 9.29 -2.49
C ILE A 213 -32.11 10.45 -3.19
N GLN A 214 -31.52 11.04 -4.23
CA GLN A 214 -32.14 12.14 -4.98
C GLN A 214 -33.45 11.70 -5.64
N ASN A 215 -33.49 10.51 -6.24
CA ASN A 215 -34.70 9.95 -6.83
C ASN A 215 -35.80 9.72 -5.78
N GLU A 216 -35.44 9.30 -4.56
CA GLU A 216 -36.40 9.13 -3.46
C GLU A 216 -36.93 10.49 -2.96
N GLN A 217 -36.09 11.53 -2.91
CA GLN A 217 -36.51 12.89 -2.58
C GLN A 217 -37.46 13.47 -3.64
N ASN A 218 -37.16 13.28 -4.93
CA ASN A 218 -38.06 13.72 -6.01
C ASN A 218 -39.43 13.04 -5.91
N ARG A 219 -39.46 11.74 -5.60
CA ARG A 219 -40.71 11.01 -5.34
C ARG A 219 -41.48 11.55 -4.13
N GLN A 220 -40.80 11.95 -3.06
CA GLN A 220 -41.44 12.58 -1.90
C GLN A 220 -42.05 13.94 -2.29
N ASN A 221 -41.30 14.79 -2.99
CA ASN A 221 -41.80 16.10 -3.45
C ASN A 221 -43.01 15.96 -4.39
N GLU A 222 -43.00 14.98 -5.30
CA GLU A 222 -44.16 14.72 -6.17
C GLU A 222 -45.39 14.29 -5.37
N PHE A 223 -45.18 13.48 -4.32
CA PHE A 223 -46.26 13.05 -3.44
C PHE A 223 -46.82 14.23 -2.62
N ASP A 224 -45.94 15.09 -2.09
CA ASP A 224 -46.35 16.30 -1.36
C ASP A 224 -47.12 17.27 -2.25
N ASN A 225 -46.70 17.45 -3.51
CA ASN A 225 -47.44 18.26 -4.48
C ASN A 225 -48.85 17.69 -4.74
N LYS A 226 -48.98 16.37 -4.89
CA LYS A 226 -50.29 15.72 -5.05
C LYS A 226 -51.17 15.86 -3.81
N ILE A 227 -50.59 15.84 -2.62
CA ILE A 227 -51.33 16.15 -1.37
C ILE A 227 -51.84 17.58 -1.41
N ASN A 228 -50.99 18.56 -1.74
CA ASN A 228 -51.37 19.97 -1.79
C ASN A 228 -52.46 20.23 -2.85
N GLU A 229 -52.32 19.65 -4.05
CA GLU A 229 -53.34 19.72 -5.10
C GLU A 229 -54.69 19.14 -4.64
N ALA A 230 -54.65 18.00 -3.93
CA ALA A 230 -55.86 17.41 -3.36
C ALA A 230 -56.48 18.29 -2.26
N GLU A 231 -55.69 18.93 -1.41
CA GLU A 231 -56.15 19.85 -0.37
C GLU A 231 -56.82 21.10 -0.97
N VAL A 232 -56.25 21.65 -2.04
CA VAL A 232 -56.84 22.76 -2.80
C VAL A 232 -58.17 22.33 -3.42
N ALA A 233 -58.21 21.18 -4.11
CA ALA A 233 -59.44 20.67 -4.72
C ALA A 233 -60.56 20.41 -3.69
N ILE A 234 -60.22 19.90 -2.50
CA ILE A 234 -61.15 19.74 -1.38
C ILE A 234 -61.70 21.10 -0.94
N THR A 235 -60.82 22.09 -0.80
CA THR A 235 -61.20 23.45 -0.38
C THR A 235 -62.12 24.11 -1.41
N ASP A 236 -61.79 24.04 -2.69
CA ASP A 236 -62.62 24.58 -3.77
C ASP A 236 -63.98 23.90 -3.85
N THR A 237 -64.01 22.57 -3.68
CA THR A 237 -65.27 21.81 -3.63
C THR A 237 -66.14 22.26 -2.45
N LYS A 238 -65.54 22.50 -1.29
CA LYS A 238 -66.24 23.00 -0.11
C LYS A 238 -66.80 24.40 -0.36
N ASN A 239 -65.99 25.31 -0.90
CA ASN A 239 -66.42 26.67 -1.24
C ASN A 239 -67.57 26.65 -2.26
N ALA A 240 -67.45 25.85 -3.32
CA ALA A 240 -68.50 25.68 -4.32
C ALA A 240 -69.79 25.12 -3.70
N THR A 241 -69.67 24.17 -2.77
CA THR A 241 -70.82 23.62 -2.03
C THR A 241 -71.48 24.68 -1.15
N ASP A 242 -70.69 25.49 -0.43
CA ASP A 242 -71.19 26.56 0.42
C ASP A 242 -71.88 27.65 -0.42
N GLU A 243 -71.32 28.04 -1.55
CA GLU A 243 -71.94 28.99 -2.48
C GLU A 243 -73.22 28.43 -3.13
N ALA A 244 -73.23 27.15 -3.52
CA ALA A 244 -74.43 26.49 -4.01
C ALA A 244 -75.55 26.46 -2.95
N ASN A 245 -75.20 26.19 -1.68
CA ASN A 245 -76.14 26.24 -0.57
C ASN A 245 -76.68 27.66 -0.34
N LYS A 246 -75.82 28.69 -0.35
CA LYS A 246 -76.24 30.10 -0.25
C LYS A 246 -77.16 30.51 -1.40
N ALA A 247 -76.86 30.08 -2.62
CA ALA A 247 -77.69 30.33 -3.79
C ALA A 247 -79.06 29.63 -3.65
N ALA A 248 -79.06 28.35 -3.26
CA ALA A 248 -80.29 27.58 -3.01
C ALA A 248 -81.17 28.25 -1.94
N ASP A 249 -80.59 28.73 -0.84
CA ASP A 249 -81.30 29.47 0.19
C ASP A 249 -81.80 30.84 -0.30
N SER A 250 -81.06 31.52 -1.18
CA SER A 250 -81.45 32.81 -1.74
C SER A 250 -82.64 32.70 -2.71
N ILE A 251 -82.72 31.61 -3.48
CA ILE A 251 -83.84 31.34 -4.39
C ILE A 251 -85.02 30.62 -3.72
N LYS A 252 -84.83 30.10 -2.51
CA LYS A 252 -85.89 29.44 -1.75
C LYS A 252 -87.09 30.38 -1.59
N GLY A 253 -88.27 29.90 -1.96
CA GLY A 253 -89.51 30.66 -1.92
C GLY A 253 -89.82 31.47 -3.18
N TRP A 254 -88.90 31.60 -4.14
CA TRP A 254 -89.22 32.12 -5.47
C TRP A 254 -90.01 31.09 -6.28
N GLY A 255 -91.07 31.51 -6.95
CA GLY A 255 -91.96 30.66 -7.71
C GLY A 255 -92.95 31.47 -8.54
N GLN A 256 -93.90 30.79 -9.21
CA GLN A 256 -94.93 31.48 -9.99
C GLN A 256 -95.77 32.38 -9.09
N ALA A 257 -96.01 33.62 -9.53
CA ALA A 257 -96.86 34.55 -8.80
C ALA A 257 -98.28 33.98 -8.70
N THR A 258 -98.77 33.82 -7.47
CA THR A 258 -100.13 33.34 -7.19
C THR A 258 -101.02 34.51 -6.74
N VAL A 259 -102.34 34.40 -6.86
CA VAL A 259 -103.23 35.44 -6.32
C VAL A 259 -103.15 35.41 -4.79
N TRP A 260 -103.01 36.58 -4.16
CA TRP A 260 -102.96 36.68 -2.69
C TRP A 260 -104.25 36.14 -2.03
N ASN A 261 -104.11 35.40 -0.92
CA ASN A 261 -105.19 34.80 -0.13
C ASN A 261 -104.91 34.95 1.38
N SER A 262 -105.91 35.40 2.14
CA SER A 262 -105.81 35.63 3.59
C SER A 262 -105.56 34.37 4.42
N THR A 263 -105.94 33.18 3.95
CA THR A 263 -105.74 31.92 4.67
C THR A 263 -104.40 31.25 4.38
N THR A 264 -103.63 31.76 3.42
CA THR A 264 -102.33 31.19 3.05
C THR A 264 -101.23 31.86 3.86
N THR A 265 -100.31 31.05 4.40
CA THR A 265 -99.07 31.53 5.01
C THR A 265 -97.97 31.55 3.95
N TYR A 266 -97.36 32.71 3.73
CA TYR A 266 -96.32 32.92 2.74
C TYR A 266 -94.94 32.88 3.40
N SER A 267 -94.01 32.12 2.82
CA SER A 267 -92.59 32.14 3.18
C SER A 267 -91.90 33.36 2.58
N LYS A 268 -90.67 33.65 3.04
CA LYS A 268 -89.83 34.68 2.44
C LYS A 268 -89.67 34.41 0.93
N ASN A 269 -89.65 35.48 0.14
CA ASN A 269 -89.56 35.46 -1.32
C ASN A 269 -90.79 34.98 -2.09
N ASN A 270 -91.83 34.43 -1.44
CA ASN A 270 -93.07 34.05 -2.15
C ASN A 270 -93.68 35.27 -2.86
N VAL A 271 -94.02 35.08 -4.13
CA VAL A 271 -94.55 36.13 -4.99
C VAL A 271 -96.06 35.98 -5.12
N VAL A 272 -96.78 37.08 -4.93
CA VAL A 272 -98.24 37.14 -5.10
C VAL A 272 -98.65 38.31 -5.98
N THR A 273 -99.79 38.17 -6.64
CA THR A 273 -100.47 39.28 -7.32
C THR A 273 -101.63 39.78 -6.45
N TYR A 274 -101.72 41.10 -6.32
CA TYR A 274 -102.82 41.76 -5.61
C TYR A 274 -103.09 43.12 -6.26
N ASN A 275 -104.34 43.37 -6.65
CA ASN A 275 -104.79 44.60 -7.33
C ASN A 275 -103.96 44.98 -8.57
N GLY A 276 -103.57 43.98 -9.37
CA GLY A 276 -102.80 44.16 -10.60
C GLY A 276 -101.32 44.50 -10.41
N SER A 277 -100.85 44.60 -9.17
CA SER A 277 -99.43 44.74 -8.84
C SER A 277 -98.88 43.42 -8.29
N THR A 278 -97.56 43.24 -8.42
CA THR A 278 -96.86 42.03 -7.98
C THR A 278 -96.04 42.33 -6.73
N TRP A 279 -96.21 41.50 -5.70
CA TRP A 279 -95.63 41.67 -4.37
C TRP A 279 -94.83 40.44 -3.97
N GLN A 280 -93.74 40.64 -3.24
CA GLN A 280 -92.93 39.58 -2.66
C GLN A 280 -93.01 39.64 -1.14
N SER A 281 -93.21 38.49 -0.49
CA SER A 281 -93.17 38.41 0.96
C SER A 281 -91.75 38.67 1.47
N LYS A 282 -91.61 39.59 2.43
CA LYS A 282 -90.31 40.05 2.96
C LYS A 282 -89.69 39.07 3.97
N GLY A 283 -90.51 38.23 4.60
CA GLY A 283 -90.08 37.28 5.63
C GLY A 283 -90.93 36.01 5.63
N ASP A 284 -90.49 35.02 6.40
CA ASP A 284 -91.23 33.79 6.61
C ASP A 284 -92.46 33.99 7.49
N ASN A 285 -93.40 33.04 7.40
CA ASN A 285 -94.63 33.03 8.19
C ASN A 285 -95.55 34.25 8.01
N ASN A 286 -95.53 34.87 6.82
CA ASN A 286 -96.37 36.01 6.48
C ASN A 286 -97.81 35.54 6.21
N HIS A 287 -98.67 35.61 7.24
CA HIS A 287 -100.04 35.10 7.21
C HIS A 287 -101.06 36.22 7.38
N ASN A 288 -102.16 36.18 6.62
CA ASN A 288 -103.26 37.14 6.70
C ASN A 288 -102.85 38.64 6.64
N SER A 289 -101.75 38.94 5.93
CA SER A 289 -101.17 40.27 5.79
C SER A 289 -101.42 40.77 4.36
N ILE A 290 -102.26 41.79 4.20
CA ILE A 290 -102.69 42.30 2.88
C ILE A 290 -101.54 43.10 2.22
N PRO A 291 -101.15 42.82 0.95
CA PRO A 291 -100.12 43.60 0.27
C PRO A 291 -100.53 45.07 0.05
N SER A 292 -99.66 45.99 0.46
CA SER A 292 -99.76 47.44 0.21
C SER A 292 -98.39 48.09 0.29
N GLU A 293 -98.22 49.29 -0.29
CA GLU A 293 -96.94 50.03 -0.26
C GLU A 293 -96.52 50.43 1.16
N THR A 294 -97.50 50.54 2.06
CA THR A 294 -97.28 50.86 3.48
C THR A 294 -97.08 49.63 4.35
N ASN A 295 -97.34 48.41 3.85
CA ASN A 295 -97.19 47.18 4.60
C ASN A 295 -95.76 46.66 4.50
N THR A 296 -95.02 46.72 5.61
CA THR A 296 -93.62 46.31 5.69
C THR A 296 -93.37 44.81 5.52
N ASN A 297 -94.43 43.97 5.55
CA ASN A 297 -94.33 42.54 5.32
C ASN A 297 -94.18 42.18 3.83
N TRP A 298 -94.40 43.15 2.93
CA TRP A 298 -94.32 42.96 1.49
C TRP A 298 -93.30 43.91 0.86
N ILE A 299 -92.67 43.45 -0.21
CA ILE A 299 -91.86 44.24 -1.13
C ILE A 299 -92.67 44.34 -2.42
N LEU A 300 -92.89 45.54 -2.93
CA LEU A 300 -93.48 45.73 -4.25
C LEU A 300 -92.44 45.37 -5.31
N LEU A 301 -92.67 44.31 -6.08
CA LEU A 301 -91.77 43.89 -7.17
C LEU A 301 -92.09 44.58 -8.48
N ALA A 302 -93.38 44.74 -8.77
CA ALA A 302 -93.85 45.45 -9.94
C ALA A 302 -95.12 46.21 -9.56
N LEU A 303 -95.01 47.54 -9.59
CA LEU A 303 -96.20 48.37 -9.65
C LEU A 303 -96.89 48.10 -10.98
N ARG A 304 -98.22 48.02 -10.98
CA ARG A 304 -98.96 48.03 -12.25
C ARG A 304 -98.49 49.21 -13.10
N GLY A 305 -98.03 48.93 -14.32
CA GLY A 305 -97.87 49.97 -15.32
C GLY A 305 -99.22 50.62 -15.64
N VAL A 306 -99.20 51.78 -16.29
CA VAL A 306 -100.43 52.30 -16.91
C VAL A 306 -100.82 51.42 -18.12
N ASP A 307 -99.87 50.68 -18.73
CA ASP A 307 -100.04 49.84 -19.93
C ASP A 307 -99.26 48.50 -19.97
N GLY A 308 -98.17 48.29 -19.21
CA GLY A 308 -97.61 46.95 -18.92
C GLY A 308 -96.27 46.52 -19.54
N THR A 309 -95.36 47.44 -19.94
CA THR A 309 -94.09 47.06 -20.65
C THR A 309 -92.81 47.78 -20.18
N GLY A 310 -92.60 48.01 -18.87
CA GLY A 310 -91.49 48.86 -18.32
C GLY A 310 -90.04 48.42 -18.64
N ALA A 311 -88.97 49.07 -18.18
CA ALA A 311 -88.66 50.44 -17.77
C ALA A 311 -87.13 50.53 -17.55
N VAL A 312 -86.39 51.31 -18.34
CA VAL A 312 -85.12 51.91 -17.91
C VAL A 312 -85.22 53.40 -18.21
N SER A 313 -85.18 54.24 -17.18
CA SER A 313 -85.26 55.70 -17.39
C SER A 313 -83.88 56.32 -17.66
N THR A 314 -82.83 55.95 -16.91
CA THR A 314 -81.43 56.37 -17.16
C THR A 314 -80.42 55.45 -16.45
N VAL A 315 -79.17 55.40 -16.93
CA VAL A 315 -77.99 54.91 -16.18
C VAL A 315 -76.98 56.05 -16.11
N ASN A 316 -76.55 56.41 -14.90
CA ASN A 316 -75.64 57.54 -14.61
C ASN A 316 -76.06 58.89 -15.26
N GLY A 317 -77.37 59.13 -15.36
CA GLY A 317 -77.93 60.35 -15.96
C GLY A 317 -78.08 60.33 -17.48
N LYS A 318 -77.65 59.26 -18.17
CA LYS A 318 -77.86 59.10 -19.62
C LYS A 318 -79.05 58.19 -19.93
N SER A 319 -79.86 58.63 -20.89
CA SER A 319 -81.03 57.87 -21.37
C SER A 319 -80.62 56.78 -22.36
N PRO A 320 -81.35 55.66 -22.43
CA PRO A 320 -81.09 54.64 -23.44
C PRO A 320 -81.33 55.15 -24.86
N ASP A 321 -80.60 54.59 -25.82
CA ASP A 321 -80.86 54.79 -27.24
C ASP A 321 -82.15 54.05 -27.68
N GLY A 322 -82.48 54.15 -28.98
CA GLY A 322 -83.67 53.52 -29.55
C GLY A 322 -83.69 51.98 -29.50
N ALA A 323 -82.60 51.32 -29.11
CA ALA A 323 -82.51 49.88 -28.89
C ALA A 323 -82.42 49.51 -27.40
N GLY A 324 -82.42 50.50 -26.50
CA GLY A 324 -82.33 50.30 -25.06
C GLY A 324 -80.90 50.24 -24.50
N ASN A 325 -79.88 50.59 -25.27
CA ASN A 325 -78.49 50.61 -24.80
C ASN A 325 -78.13 51.95 -24.16
N VAL A 326 -77.26 51.95 -23.14
CA VAL A 326 -76.69 53.18 -22.56
C VAL A 326 -75.17 53.16 -22.70
N GLU A 327 -74.62 54.11 -23.44
CA GLU A 327 -73.18 54.23 -23.69
C GLU A 327 -72.49 55.05 -22.57
N LEU A 328 -71.48 54.46 -21.91
CA LEU A 328 -70.75 55.06 -20.77
C LEU A 328 -69.25 55.18 -21.08
N THR A 329 -68.61 56.24 -20.58
CA THR A 329 -67.16 56.46 -20.71
C THR A 329 -66.38 55.85 -19.52
N ALA A 330 -65.05 55.70 -19.67
CA ALA A 330 -64.19 55.10 -18.64
C ALA A 330 -64.24 55.85 -17.29
N ASP A 331 -64.30 57.19 -17.34
CA ASP A 331 -64.48 58.04 -16.14
C ASP A 331 -65.84 57.83 -15.48
N GLU A 332 -66.89 57.54 -16.27
CA GLU A 332 -68.26 57.30 -15.78
C GLU A 332 -68.41 55.95 -15.05
N ILE A 333 -67.42 55.04 -15.17
CA ILE A 333 -67.39 53.73 -14.50
C ILE A 333 -66.17 53.54 -13.59
N GLY A 334 -65.36 54.58 -13.37
CA GLY A 334 -64.20 54.55 -12.48
C GLY A 334 -63.04 53.66 -12.96
N THR A 335 -62.91 53.46 -14.27
CA THR A 335 -61.80 52.71 -14.87
C THR A 335 -60.80 53.62 -15.57
N TYR A 336 -59.57 53.14 -15.79
CA TYR A 336 -58.57 53.88 -16.54
C TYR A 336 -58.93 53.90 -18.05
N THR A 337 -58.78 55.07 -18.67
CA THR A 337 -58.79 55.20 -20.13
C THR A 337 -57.63 54.43 -20.75
N GLN A 338 -57.76 54.02 -22.02
CA GLN A 338 -56.67 53.36 -22.76
C GLN A 338 -55.37 54.17 -22.70
N GLN A 339 -55.47 55.50 -22.88
CA GLN A 339 -54.33 56.41 -22.76
C GLN A 339 -53.65 56.33 -21.37
N GLN A 340 -54.41 56.25 -20.28
CA GLN A 340 -53.85 56.13 -18.93
C GLN A 340 -53.22 54.76 -18.66
N ILE A 341 -53.66 53.71 -19.34
CA ILE A 341 -53.03 52.39 -19.31
C ILE A 341 -51.70 52.47 -20.06
N ASP A 342 -51.70 53.09 -21.24
CA ASP A 342 -50.52 53.24 -22.10
C ASP A 342 -49.45 54.16 -21.44
N ASP A 343 -49.88 55.20 -20.72
CA ASP A 343 -48.98 56.10 -19.96
C ASP A 343 -48.33 55.36 -18.77
N LYS A 344 -49.08 54.47 -18.10
CA LYS A 344 -48.54 53.61 -17.03
C LYS A 344 -47.57 52.56 -17.56
N ASP A 345 -47.88 51.95 -18.70
CA ASP A 345 -47.00 51.02 -19.41
C ASP A 345 -45.67 51.70 -19.79
N THR A 346 -45.75 52.94 -20.27
CA THR A 346 -44.58 53.78 -20.58
C THR A 346 -43.75 54.09 -19.33
N THR A 347 -44.40 54.46 -18.22
CA THR A 347 -43.71 54.75 -16.95
C THR A 347 -42.95 53.53 -16.39
N VAL A 348 -43.51 52.33 -16.57
CA VAL A 348 -42.89 51.06 -16.15
C VAL A 348 -41.68 50.73 -17.03
N LYS A 349 -41.76 50.95 -18.35
CA LYS A 349 -40.63 50.79 -19.30
C LYS A 349 -39.48 51.76 -19.01
N GLU A 350 -39.80 53.00 -18.66
CA GLU A 350 -38.80 54.00 -18.24
C GLU A 350 -38.11 53.61 -16.93
N TYR A 351 -38.86 53.08 -15.95
CA TYR A 351 -38.30 52.55 -14.69
C TYR A 351 -37.31 51.39 -14.93
N PHE A 352 -37.64 50.43 -15.81
CA PHE A 352 -36.73 49.34 -16.15
C PHE A 352 -35.50 49.79 -16.96
N THR A 353 -35.64 50.86 -17.74
CA THR A 353 -34.52 51.50 -18.44
C THR A 353 -33.56 52.20 -17.47
N ASP A 354 -34.08 52.91 -16.45
CA ASP A 354 -33.28 53.54 -15.38
C ASP A 354 -32.51 52.53 -14.51
N LYS A 355 -33.01 51.28 -14.39
CA LYS A 355 -32.33 50.17 -13.70
C LYS A 355 -31.37 49.38 -14.58
N GLY A 356 -31.11 49.82 -15.80
CA GLY A 356 -30.16 49.20 -16.71
C GLY A 356 -30.64 47.88 -17.31
N ILE A 357 -31.93 47.58 -17.23
CA ILE A 357 -32.53 46.34 -17.75
C ILE A 357 -32.98 46.54 -19.20
N GLY A 358 -33.61 47.69 -19.52
CA GLY A 358 -34.05 48.04 -20.88
C GLY A 358 -35.04 47.05 -21.52
N ASP A 359 -35.60 47.40 -22.68
CA ASP A 359 -36.66 46.62 -23.41
C ASP A 359 -36.17 45.30 -24.05
N LYS A 360 -35.12 44.64 -23.55
CA LYS A 360 -34.35 43.64 -24.32
C LYS A 360 -34.61 42.18 -23.98
N VAL A 361 -35.85 41.69 -24.12
CA VAL A 361 -36.05 40.26 -24.44
C VAL A 361 -37.02 40.17 -25.62
N ILE A 362 -36.46 40.08 -26.82
CA ILE A 362 -37.24 39.95 -28.06
C ILE A 362 -37.58 38.48 -28.25
N VAL A 363 -38.86 38.16 -28.44
CA VAL A 363 -39.31 36.79 -28.77
C VAL A 363 -39.14 36.56 -30.26
N ILE A 364 -38.36 35.54 -30.66
CA ILE A 364 -38.04 35.23 -32.07
C ILE A 364 -38.13 33.73 -32.37
N SER A 365 -38.23 33.39 -33.65
CA SER A 365 -38.19 32.00 -34.16
C SER A 365 -36.78 31.43 -34.11
N GLU A 366 -36.65 30.10 -34.17
CA GLU A 366 -35.36 29.41 -34.24
C GLU A 366 -34.56 29.83 -35.49
N GLN A 367 -35.24 29.98 -36.64
CA GLN A 367 -34.63 30.44 -37.89
C GLN A 367 -34.15 31.89 -37.80
N ASP A 368 -34.99 32.78 -37.27
CA ASP A 368 -34.63 34.20 -37.13
C ASP A 368 -33.45 34.39 -36.17
N TYR A 369 -33.30 33.49 -35.18
CA TYR A 369 -32.15 33.50 -34.27
C TYR A 369 -30.85 33.10 -34.97
N ILE A 370 -30.87 32.10 -35.85
CA ILE A 370 -29.71 31.70 -36.67
C ILE A 370 -29.30 32.84 -37.62
N ASP A 371 -30.30 33.48 -38.23
CA ASP A 371 -30.11 34.50 -39.25
C ASP A 371 -29.77 35.88 -38.66
N ALA A 372 -29.99 36.10 -37.36
CA ALA A 372 -29.71 37.35 -36.70
C ALA A 372 -28.23 37.77 -36.83
N ASN A 373 -27.99 39.04 -37.17
CA ASN A 373 -26.66 39.63 -37.40
C ASN A 373 -26.35 40.79 -36.42
N TYR A 374 -26.96 40.77 -35.23
CA TYR A 374 -26.78 41.82 -34.24
C TYR A 374 -26.75 41.23 -32.83
N ASN A 375 -26.12 41.97 -31.91
CA ASN A 375 -25.98 41.55 -30.52
C ASN A 375 -27.29 41.76 -29.76
N GLY A 376 -27.74 40.74 -29.02
CA GLY A 376 -29.01 40.84 -28.29
C GLY A 376 -29.27 39.70 -27.32
N MET A 377 -30.30 39.88 -26.51
CA MET A 377 -30.93 38.84 -25.69
C MET A 377 -32.31 38.53 -26.27
N PHE A 378 -32.64 37.24 -26.34
CA PHE A 378 -33.80 36.72 -27.05
C PHE A 378 -34.52 35.66 -26.24
N TRP A 379 -35.82 35.53 -26.48
CA TRP A 379 -36.56 34.32 -26.15
C TRP A 379 -36.79 33.56 -27.46
N VAL A 380 -36.10 32.45 -27.64
CA VAL A 380 -36.10 31.69 -28.90
C VAL A 380 -37.10 30.56 -28.78
N LYS A 381 -38.12 30.58 -29.64
CA LYS A 381 -39.10 29.50 -29.73
C LYS A 381 -38.53 28.34 -30.53
N ASN A 382 -38.75 27.11 -30.06
CA ASN A 382 -38.39 25.92 -30.83
C ASN A 382 -39.36 25.76 -32.02
N ASP A 383 -38.81 25.76 -33.25
CA ASP A 383 -39.58 25.59 -34.49
C ASP A 383 -39.23 24.30 -35.24
N ALA A 384 -38.58 23.35 -34.56
CA ALA A 384 -38.20 22.02 -35.06
C ALA A 384 -37.19 22.05 -36.23
N LEU A 385 -36.26 23.01 -36.21
CA LEU A 385 -35.17 23.10 -37.20
C LEU A 385 -33.91 22.30 -36.80
N ASP A 386 -33.97 21.61 -35.65
CA ASP A 386 -32.85 20.82 -35.08
C ASP A 386 -31.58 21.65 -34.87
N PHE A 387 -31.73 22.97 -34.72
CA PHE A 387 -30.62 23.87 -34.42
C PHE A 387 -30.45 24.07 -32.92
N LEU A 388 -31.50 24.18 -32.12
CA LEU A 388 -31.43 24.29 -30.66
C LEU A 388 -30.96 22.97 -30.03
N PRO A 389 -30.29 23.02 -28.86
CA PRO A 389 -29.71 21.82 -28.23
C PRO A 389 -30.76 20.87 -27.64
N THR A 390 -32.00 21.33 -27.43
CA THR A 390 -33.13 20.51 -26.96
C THR A 390 -34.43 20.99 -27.60
N GLU A 391 -35.46 20.13 -27.65
CA GLU A 391 -36.77 20.44 -28.24
C GLU A 391 -37.66 21.38 -27.39
N THR A 392 -37.09 22.38 -26.73
CA THR A 392 -37.83 23.36 -25.91
C THR A 392 -37.44 24.80 -26.23
N ASP A 393 -38.25 25.76 -25.81
CA ASP A 393 -37.90 27.18 -25.87
C ASP A 393 -36.67 27.48 -25.01
N HIS A 394 -35.86 28.47 -25.42
CA HIS A 394 -34.65 28.88 -24.68
C HIS A 394 -34.59 30.38 -24.47
N VAL A 395 -33.99 30.80 -23.36
CA VAL A 395 -33.50 32.17 -23.20
C VAL A 395 -32.12 32.23 -23.81
N ALA A 396 -31.89 33.15 -24.74
CA ALA A 396 -30.70 33.16 -25.57
C ALA A 396 -30.00 34.52 -25.58
N THR A 397 -28.70 34.50 -25.83
CA THR A 397 -27.92 35.69 -26.20
C THR A 397 -27.16 35.40 -27.48
N LEU A 398 -27.03 36.41 -28.34
CA LEU A 398 -26.22 36.35 -29.55
C LEU A 398 -25.16 37.44 -29.50
N LEU A 399 -23.93 37.05 -29.82
CA LEU A 399 -22.82 37.96 -30.04
C LEU A 399 -22.31 37.75 -31.47
N VAL A 400 -22.44 38.78 -32.30
CA VAL A 400 -21.96 38.88 -33.68
C VAL A 400 -20.79 39.85 -33.70
N TYR A 401 -19.65 39.40 -34.22
CA TYR A 401 -18.45 40.21 -34.38
C TYR A 401 -17.95 40.15 -35.83
N GLU A 402 -17.72 41.31 -36.42
CA GLU A 402 -17.11 41.47 -37.75
C GLU A 402 -15.67 41.94 -37.58
N ASN A 403 -14.72 41.20 -38.14
CA ASN A 403 -13.30 41.56 -38.08
C ASN A 403 -12.98 42.68 -39.10
N PRO A 404 -12.46 43.85 -38.68
CA PRO A 404 -12.13 44.95 -39.59
C PRO A 404 -11.02 44.64 -40.61
N ASP A 405 -10.11 43.72 -40.29
CA ASP A 405 -8.88 43.48 -41.06
C ASP A 405 -8.80 42.07 -41.70
N ASN A 406 -9.85 41.26 -41.57
CA ASN A 406 -9.95 39.94 -42.19
C ASN A 406 -11.42 39.46 -42.17
N GLU A 407 -12.23 39.97 -43.10
CA GLU A 407 -13.10 39.21 -44.02
C GLU A 407 -13.99 38.03 -43.50
N ASN A 408 -14.14 37.82 -42.19
CA ASN A 408 -14.92 36.75 -41.58
C ASN A 408 -15.87 37.30 -40.51
N VAL A 409 -17.06 36.71 -40.40
CA VAL A 409 -18.07 37.04 -39.39
C VAL A 409 -18.15 35.88 -38.39
N VAL A 410 -18.02 36.17 -37.10
CA VAL A 410 -18.15 35.17 -36.02
C VAL A 410 -19.45 35.43 -35.27
N LYS A 411 -20.28 34.40 -35.14
CA LYS A 411 -21.50 34.39 -34.32
C LYS A 411 -21.33 33.42 -33.16
N ILE A 412 -21.54 33.90 -31.95
CA ILE A 412 -21.53 33.11 -30.71
C ILE A 412 -22.95 33.05 -30.17
N PHE A 413 -23.52 31.86 -30.19
CA PHE A 413 -24.85 31.55 -29.67
C PHE A 413 -24.71 31.02 -28.25
N ASN A 414 -25.40 31.63 -27.30
CA ASN A 414 -25.54 31.12 -25.94
C ASN A 414 -27.01 30.95 -25.63
N VAL A 415 -27.44 29.76 -25.23
CA VAL A 415 -28.84 29.47 -24.90
C VAL A 415 -28.92 28.82 -23.53
N ILE A 416 -30.00 29.08 -22.80
CA ILE A 416 -30.28 28.51 -21.49
C ILE A 416 -31.67 27.90 -21.55
N ASN A 417 -31.75 26.61 -21.20
CA ASN A 417 -33.05 25.95 -21.07
C ASN A 417 -33.71 26.46 -19.78
N PRO A 418 -34.86 27.16 -19.84
CA PRO A 418 -35.48 27.76 -18.67
C PRO A 418 -36.05 26.73 -17.68
N THR A 419 -36.24 25.47 -18.13
CA THR A 419 -36.76 24.38 -17.31
C THR A 419 -35.65 23.65 -16.55
N THR A 420 -34.53 23.38 -17.21
CA THR A 420 -33.41 22.62 -16.62
C THR A 420 -32.27 23.51 -16.09
N ALA A 421 -32.28 24.80 -16.43
CA ALA A 421 -31.22 25.77 -16.17
C ALA A 421 -29.86 25.42 -16.79
N ILE A 422 -29.81 24.43 -17.68
CA ILE A 422 -28.60 24.05 -18.42
C ILE A 422 -28.31 25.13 -19.46
N SER A 423 -27.06 25.61 -19.52
CA SER A 423 -26.59 26.51 -20.57
C SER A 423 -25.90 25.75 -21.69
N TYR A 424 -25.94 26.27 -22.91
CA TYR A 424 -25.28 25.70 -24.08
C TYR A 424 -24.65 26.83 -24.89
N MET A 425 -23.48 26.58 -25.47
CA MET A 425 -22.75 27.52 -26.32
C MET A 425 -22.40 26.87 -27.66
N ARG A 426 -22.54 27.62 -28.76
CA ARG A 426 -22.11 27.21 -30.10
C ARG A 426 -21.55 28.41 -30.86
N THR A 427 -20.50 28.20 -31.64
CA THR A 427 -19.86 29.25 -32.44
C THR A 427 -19.92 28.89 -33.91
N TYR A 428 -20.40 29.83 -34.73
CA TYR A 428 -20.30 29.80 -36.19
C TYR A 428 -19.28 30.83 -36.67
N THR A 429 -18.41 30.41 -37.58
CA THR A 429 -17.51 31.31 -38.31
C THR A 429 -17.86 31.25 -39.80
N PHE A 430 -18.10 32.41 -40.40
CA PHE A 430 -18.40 32.57 -41.82
C PHE A 430 -17.27 33.30 -42.53
N ASP A 431 -17.03 32.96 -43.80
CA ASP A 431 -16.17 33.74 -44.71
C ASP A 431 -16.93 34.92 -45.37
N ASN A 432 -16.26 35.75 -46.16
CA ASN A 432 -16.91 36.88 -46.87
C ASN A 432 -18.06 36.48 -47.80
N ALA A 433 -18.02 35.25 -48.31
CA ALA A 433 -19.06 34.74 -49.20
C ALA A 433 -20.28 34.26 -48.41
N SER A 434 -20.32 34.53 -47.09
CA SER A 434 -21.32 34.05 -46.15
C SER A 434 -21.37 32.52 -46.04
N SER A 435 -20.29 31.83 -46.43
CA SER A 435 -20.20 30.38 -46.32
C SER A 435 -19.70 30.02 -44.92
N LEU A 436 -20.40 29.09 -44.27
CA LEU A 436 -20.01 28.57 -42.95
C LEU A 436 -18.71 27.78 -43.09
N ILE A 437 -17.63 28.26 -42.48
CA ILE A 437 -16.29 27.65 -42.53
C ILE A 437 -15.96 26.86 -41.27
N HIS A 438 -16.59 27.19 -40.14
CA HIS A 438 -16.42 26.45 -38.90
C HIS A 438 -17.68 26.48 -38.04
N ASP A 439 -17.98 25.35 -37.43
CA ASP A 439 -19.06 25.14 -36.48
C ASP A 439 -18.53 24.31 -35.31
N SER A 440 -18.60 24.86 -34.10
CA SER A 440 -18.13 24.17 -32.90
C SER A 440 -19.06 23.05 -32.43
N GLY A 441 -20.29 22.97 -32.94
CA GLY A 441 -21.39 22.23 -32.31
C GLY A 441 -21.82 22.86 -30.98
N TRP A 442 -22.90 22.34 -30.38
CA TRP A 442 -23.29 22.73 -29.03
C TRP A 442 -22.38 22.11 -27.99
N ILE A 443 -21.84 22.98 -27.15
CA ILE A 443 -21.10 22.62 -25.95
C ILE A 443 -22.02 22.92 -24.77
N GLU A 444 -22.39 21.88 -24.03
CA GLU A 444 -23.21 22.02 -22.83
C GLU A 444 -22.39 22.67 -21.70
N GLY A 445 -22.76 23.90 -21.35
CA GLY A 445 -22.36 24.59 -20.13
C GLY A 445 -23.29 24.21 -18.97
N GLY A 446 -23.05 23.04 -18.40
CA GLY A 446 -23.44 22.66 -17.04
C GLY A 446 -24.94 22.66 -16.69
N GLY A 447 -25.52 21.46 -16.63
CA GLY A 447 -26.33 21.06 -15.48
C GLY A 447 -26.21 19.56 -15.20
N GLY A 448 -25.34 19.22 -14.26
CA GLY A 448 -25.27 17.89 -13.67
C GLY A 448 -25.28 18.01 -12.14
N SER A 449 -26.33 17.51 -11.50
CA SER A 449 -26.46 17.39 -10.05
C SER A 449 -25.57 16.27 -9.50
N GLY A 450 -24.26 16.39 -9.65
CA GLY A 450 -23.24 15.46 -9.13
C GLY A 450 -22.25 16.18 -8.23
N THR A 451 -22.38 15.98 -6.92
CA THR A 451 -21.45 16.49 -5.90
C THR A 451 -20.08 15.82 -6.04
N GLY A 452 -19.20 16.39 -6.86
CA GLY A 452 -17.80 15.95 -7.00
C GLY A 452 -16.98 16.63 -8.10
N GLY A 453 -17.62 17.16 -9.16
CA GLY A 453 -16.94 17.96 -10.17
C GLY A 453 -17.07 19.45 -9.86
N GLY A 454 -15.97 20.17 -9.67
CA GLY A 454 -16.01 21.62 -9.52
C GLY A 454 -16.61 22.28 -10.76
N ASN A 455 -17.67 23.07 -10.60
CA ASN A 455 -18.28 23.82 -11.71
C ASN A 455 -17.21 24.64 -12.46
N VAL A 456 -17.12 24.45 -13.77
CA VAL A 456 -16.34 25.32 -14.65
C VAL A 456 -17.17 26.57 -14.90
N ASN A 457 -16.86 27.64 -14.16
CA ASN A 457 -17.46 28.95 -14.37
C ASN A 457 -16.57 29.76 -15.30
N VAL A 458 -17.10 30.27 -16.41
CA VAL A 458 -16.38 31.15 -17.33
C VAL A 458 -16.79 32.59 -17.06
N ASN A 459 -15.83 33.41 -16.64
CA ASN A 459 -16.05 34.82 -16.34
C ASN A 459 -15.15 35.68 -17.22
N SER A 460 -15.71 36.72 -17.85
CA SER A 460 -14.94 37.71 -18.60
C SER A 460 -14.78 38.99 -17.78
N TYR A 461 -13.56 39.54 -17.81
CA TYR A 461 -13.18 40.74 -17.09
C TYR A 461 -12.56 41.74 -18.07
N PRO A 462 -13.30 42.77 -18.50
CA PRO A 462 -12.69 43.88 -19.23
C PRO A 462 -11.77 44.66 -18.28
N LEU A 463 -10.53 44.88 -18.68
CA LEU A 463 -9.53 45.60 -17.89
C LEU A 463 -9.42 47.04 -18.39
N VAL A 464 -9.52 47.98 -17.46
CA VAL A 464 -9.49 49.42 -17.76
C VAL A 464 -8.07 49.85 -18.09
N THR A 465 -7.92 50.57 -19.20
CA THR A 465 -6.67 51.24 -19.57
C THR A 465 -6.76 52.72 -19.22
N ASP A 466 -5.94 53.17 -18.29
CA ASP A 466 -5.99 54.53 -17.74
C ASP A 466 -4.83 55.41 -18.22
N THR A 467 -3.80 54.80 -18.80
CA THR A 467 -2.58 55.50 -19.22
C THR A 467 -2.16 55.13 -20.65
N VAL A 468 -1.53 56.09 -21.32
CA VAL A 468 -0.99 55.93 -22.67
C VAL A 468 0.13 54.89 -22.65
N SER A 469 0.10 53.92 -23.57
CA SER A 469 1.10 52.83 -23.67
C SER A 469 1.21 51.92 -22.44
N GLN A 470 0.11 51.75 -21.69
CA GLN A 470 0.06 50.85 -20.53
C GLN A 470 0.40 49.41 -20.91
N THR A 471 1.32 48.79 -20.18
CA THR A 471 1.76 47.39 -20.39
C THR A 471 1.39 46.47 -19.23
N ILE A 472 0.82 47.01 -18.14
CA ILE A 472 0.49 46.26 -16.93
C ILE A 472 -0.92 46.63 -16.45
N TRP A 473 -1.72 45.63 -16.07
CA TRP A 473 -3.05 45.78 -15.48
C TRP A 473 -3.14 45.02 -14.16
N GLU A 474 -3.70 45.66 -13.14
CA GLU A 474 -3.99 45.03 -11.85
C GLU A 474 -5.30 44.25 -11.92
N LEU A 475 -5.29 43.00 -11.47
CA LEU A 475 -6.47 42.14 -11.39
C LEU A 475 -7.06 42.23 -9.97
N PRO A 476 -8.39 42.39 -9.81
CA PRO A 476 -9.02 42.34 -8.49
C PRO A 476 -8.73 41.02 -7.77
N THR A 477 -8.57 41.08 -6.44
CA THR A 477 -8.28 39.89 -5.63
C THR A 477 -9.38 38.85 -5.76
N GLY A 478 -9.00 37.60 -6.04
CA GLY A 478 -9.93 36.49 -6.23
C GLY A 478 -10.41 36.29 -7.68
N THR A 479 -10.05 37.15 -8.63
CA THR A 479 -10.41 37.06 -10.07
C THR A 479 -9.82 35.84 -10.78
N TYR A 480 -8.63 35.39 -10.37
CA TYR A 480 -7.88 34.32 -11.02
C TYR A 480 -7.07 33.56 -9.97
N ASN A 481 -7.14 32.22 -10.00
CA ASN A 481 -6.27 31.33 -9.25
C ASN A 481 -5.34 30.57 -10.20
N GLN A 482 -4.04 30.84 -10.11
CA GLN A 482 -3.02 30.28 -11.01
C GLN A 482 -2.91 28.74 -10.97
N VAL A 483 -3.39 28.11 -9.91
CA VAL A 483 -3.33 26.66 -9.71
C VAL A 483 -4.56 25.95 -10.29
N THR A 484 -5.73 26.58 -10.20
CA THR A 484 -7.01 25.93 -10.53
C THR A 484 -7.68 26.50 -11.78
N ASP A 485 -7.29 27.68 -12.27
CA ASP A 485 -8.01 28.38 -13.32
C ASP A 485 -7.16 28.52 -14.60
N SER A 486 -7.83 28.54 -15.76
CA SER A 486 -7.22 28.82 -17.07
C SER A 486 -7.60 30.22 -17.51
N VAL A 487 -6.73 30.85 -18.32
CA VAL A 487 -6.94 32.22 -18.78
C VAL A 487 -6.73 32.35 -20.28
N MET A 488 -7.55 33.17 -20.91
CA MET A 488 -7.30 33.72 -22.23
C MET A 488 -7.21 35.24 -22.14
N VAL A 489 -6.22 35.82 -22.80
CA VAL A 489 -6.02 37.27 -22.85
C VAL A 489 -6.27 37.74 -24.27
N PHE A 490 -7.22 38.65 -24.42
CA PHE A 490 -7.49 39.32 -25.68
C PHE A 490 -6.99 40.75 -25.59
N HIS A 491 -6.23 41.18 -26.59
CA HIS A 491 -5.81 42.57 -26.76
C HIS A 491 -6.34 43.08 -28.09
N ASN A 492 -7.27 44.04 -28.03
CA ASN A 492 -8.01 44.56 -29.18
C ASN A 492 -8.54 43.46 -30.10
N THR A 493 -9.14 42.40 -29.51
CA THR A 493 -9.74 41.23 -30.19
C THR A 493 -8.77 40.19 -30.74
N VAL A 494 -7.46 40.45 -30.69
CA VAL A 494 -6.44 39.43 -30.96
C VAL A 494 -6.24 38.60 -29.70
N PHE A 495 -6.48 37.29 -29.81
CA PHE A 495 -6.03 36.36 -28.79
C PHE A 495 -4.51 36.43 -28.71
N LEU A 496 -3.98 36.85 -27.57
CA LEU A 496 -2.56 36.86 -27.33
C LEU A 496 -2.12 35.44 -27.00
N GLU A 497 -1.11 34.96 -27.72
CA GLU A 497 -0.48 33.70 -27.35
C GLU A 497 0.13 33.80 -25.95
N PRO A 498 0.21 32.68 -25.20
CA PRO A 498 0.73 32.68 -23.83
C PRO A 498 2.16 33.20 -23.67
N VAL A 499 2.92 33.25 -24.76
CA VAL A 499 4.27 33.84 -24.81
C VAL A 499 4.26 35.37 -24.87
N SER A 500 3.14 35.99 -25.25
CA SER A 500 2.99 37.42 -25.46
C SER A 500 2.53 38.18 -24.21
N TYR A 501 2.19 37.47 -23.13
CA TYR A 501 1.79 38.05 -21.86
C TYR A 501 2.28 37.21 -20.68
N THR A 502 2.26 37.79 -19.48
CA THR A 502 2.57 37.09 -18.23
C THR A 502 1.56 37.48 -17.16
N ILE A 503 1.12 36.52 -16.34
CA ILE A 503 0.31 36.79 -15.15
C ILE A 503 1.09 36.37 -13.92
N THR A 504 1.37 37.32 -13.02
CA THR A 504 2.05 37.05 -11.75
C THR A 504 1.39 37.81 -10.61
N HIS A 505 1.10 37.12 -9.50
CA HIS A 505 0.63 37.71 -8.24
C HIS A 505 -0.48 38.79 -8.39
N ASN A 506 -1.50 38.51 -9.22
CA ASN A 506 -2.63 39.39 -9.60
C ASN A 506 -2.31 40.53 -10.58
N ARG A 507 -1.24 40.44 -11.38
CA ARG A 507 -0.91 41.43 -12.41
C ARG A 507 -0.82 40.76 -13.76
N LEU A 508 -1.53 41.29 -14.76
CA LEU A 508 -1.37 40.94 -16.16
C LEU A 508 -0.37 41.91 -16.80
N SER A 509 0.70 41.38 -17.40
CA SER A 509 1.72 42.16 -18.11
C SER A 509 1.79 41.74 -19.57
N ILE A 510 1.66 42.70 -20.49
CA ILE A 510 1.81 42.54 -21.94
C ILE A 510 3.03 43.39 -22.35
N PRO A 511 4.25 42.84 -22.35
CA PRO A 511 5.49 43.63 -22.45
C PRO A 511 5.67 44.35 -23.78
N TYR A 512 5.10 43.79 -24.85
CA TYR A 512 5.18 44.31 -26.22
C TYR A 512 3.82 44.85 -26.68
N ASN A 513 3.24 45.80 -25.93
CA ASN A 513 2.00 46.45 -26.35
C ASN A 513 2.29 47.42 -27.53
N PRO A 514 1.79 47.16 -28.75
CA PRO A 514 2.09 47.98 -29.92
C PRO A 514 1.31 49.31 -29.95
N HIS A 515 0.35 49.53 -29.06
CA HIS A 515 -0.56 50.67 -29.14
C HIS A 515 -0.25 51.77 -28.13
N THR A 516 -0.12 53.00 -28.62
CA THR A 516 0.26 54.19 -27.85
C THR A 516 -0.92 55.15 -27.61
N GLU A 517 -2.17 54.69 -27.65
CA GLU A 517 -3.37 55.50 -27.41
C GLU A 517 -4.38 54.73 -26.54
N ILE A 518 -4.98 55.38 -25.53
CA ILE A 518 -5.86 54.75 -24.54
C ILE A 518 -7.09 54.08 -25.20
N ALA A 519 -7.75 54.76 -26.14
CA ALA A 519 -8.95 54.27 -26.81
C ALA A 519 -8.72 53.03 -27.70
N LYS A 520 -7.45 52.71 -28.00
CA LYS A 520 -7.03 51.58 -28.84
C LYS A 520 -6.30 50.51 -28.03
N ASN A 521 -6.52 50.44 -26.72
CA ASN A 521 -5.82 49.53 -25.84
C ASN A 521 -6.82 48.79 -24.94
N ASN A 522 -7.72 48.03 -25.58
CA ASN A 522 -8.76 47.25 -24.92
C ASN A 522 -8.23 45.87 -24.57
N VAL A 523 -8.14 45.55 -23.28
CA VAL A 523 -7.69 44.24 -22.79
C VAL A 523 -8.83 43.54 -22.08
N VAL A 524 -9.09 42.28 -22.46
CA VAL A 524 -10.12 41.44 -21.83
C VAL A 524 -9.46 40.16 -21.36
N LEU A 525 -9.65 39.85 -20.07
CA LEU A 525 -9.24 38.58 -19.48
C LEU A 525 -10.46 37.66 -19.35
N VAL A 526 -10.40 36.49 -19.98
CA VAL A 526 -11.41 35.44 -19.82
C VAL A 526 -10.84 34.37 -18.90
N VAL A 527 -11.50 34.12 -17.77
CA VAL A 527 -11.08 33.16 -16.74
C VAL A 527 -12.02 31.96 -16.74
N PHE A 528 -11.48 30.78 -16.96
CA PHE A 528 -12.15 29.49 -16.81
C PHE A 528 -11.81 28.93 -15.44
N ARG A 529 -12.77 28.98 -14.50
CA ARG A 529 -12.57 28.50 -13.12
C ARG A 529 -12.47 26.98 -13.08
N ASN A 530 -11.60 26.47 -12.22
CA ASN A 530 -11.41 25.03 -11.99
C ASN A 530 -10.97 24.23 -13.25
N MET A 531 -10.33 24.89 -14.22
CA MET A 531 -9.64 24.26 -15.35
C MET A 531 -8.14 24.57 -15.34
N PRO A 532 -7.25 23.57 -15.16
CA PRO A 532 -5.81 23.80 -15.25
C PRO A 532 -5.38 24.19 -16.68
N ASN A 533 -4.51 25.21 -16.75
CA ASN A 533 -3.98 25.94 -17.91
C ASN A 533 -4.15 25.32 -19.33
N MET A 534 -5.09 25.85 -20.12
CA MET A 534 -5.27 25.56 -21.55
C MET A 534 -4.33 26.41 -22.42
N THR A 535 -3.21 25.87 -22.88
CA THR A 535 -2.32 26.66 -23.76
C THR A 535 -1.95 26.04 -25.11
N VAL A 536 -2.30 24.79 -25.43
CA VAL A 536 -2.34 24.33 -26.83
C VAL A 536 -3.32 23.17 -26.98
N GLN A 537 -4.03 23.14 -28.11
CA GLN A 537 -4.84 22.05 -28.63
C GLN A 537 -4.13 20.69 -28.41
N PHE A 538 -4.83 19.70 -27.83
CA PHE A 538 -4.29 18.37 -27.59
C PHE A 538 -4.04 17.66 -28.92
N ASP A 539 -2.85 17.85 -29.49
CA ASP A 539 -2.26 16.93 -30.44
C ASP A 539 -1.11 16.21 -29.73
N GLY A 540 -1.26 14.88 -29.57
CA GLY A 540 -0.24 14.01 -28.99
C GLY A 540 1.07 13.99 -29.78
N ASN A 541 1.09 14.54 -31.00
CA ASN A 541 2.28 14.65 -31.84
C ASN A 541 3.24 15.79 -31.43
N ASN A 542 2.78 16.75 -30.61
CA ASN A 542 3.62 17.90 -30.19
C ASN A 542 4.32 17.69 -28.84
N ILE A 543 4.19 16.50 -28.23
CA ILE A 543 4.94 16.13 -27.03
C ILE A 543 6.36 15.72 -27.46
N ILE A 544 7.30 16.66 -27.43
CA ILE A 544 8.74 16.36 -27.58
C ILE A 544 9.35 15.96 -26.23
N ASP A 545 10.38 15.11 -26.27
CA ASP A 545 11.08 14.65 -25.07
C ASP A 545 11.56 15.83 -24.21
N GLY A 546 11.24 15.80 -22.91
CA GLY A 546 11.52 16.88 -21.95
C GLY A 546 10.52 18.05 -21.87
N SER A 547 9.44 18.06 -22.67
CA SER A 547 8.41 19.12 -22.63
C SER A 547 7.49 19.07 -21.39
N ILE A 548 7.41 17.92 -20.72
CA ILE A 548 6.70 17.74 -19.45
C ILE A 548 7.69 17.18 -18.42
N THR A 549 8.01 17.97 -17.40
CA THR A 549 8.87 17.51 -16.29
C THR A 549 8.12 16.45 -15.47
N LEU A 550 8.83 15.42 -14.98
CA LEU A 550 8.26 14.28 -14.24
C LEU A 550 7.28 14.73 -13.15
N GLU A 551 7.61 15.83 -12.49
CA GLU A 551 6.87 16.50 -11.42
C GLU A 551 5.45 16.95 -11.79
N LYS A 552 5.17 17.09 -13.10
CA LYS A 552 3.90 17.55 -13.66
C LYS A 552 2.96 16.42 -14.09
N LEU A 553 3.39 15.16 -13.99
CA LEU A 553 2.55 13.99 -14.28
C LEU A 553 1.76 13.56 -13.03
N GLY A 554 0.65 12.84 -13.21
CA GLY A 554 -0.06 12.22 -12.09
C GLY A 554 0.84 11.28 -11.30
N ARG A 555 0.65 11.15 -9.99
CA ARG A 555 1.54 10.34 -9.11
C ARG A 555 1.62 8.88 -9.56
N ASP A 556 0.48 8.34 -9.98
CA ASP A 556 0.32 7.03 -10.61
C ASP A 556 1.18 6.87 -11.88
N VAL A 557 1.25 7.91 -12.72
CA VAL A 557 2.07 7.93 -13.94
C VAL A 557 3.56 8.11 -13.60
N GLN A 558 3.88 8.97 -12.63
CA GLN A 558 5.25 9.13 -12.12
C GLN A 558 5.78 7.84 -11.51
N ASP A 559 4.96 7.18 -10.69
CA ASP A 559 5.31 5.93 -10.02
C ASP A 559 5.41 4.79 -11.05
N ALA A 560 4.60 4.77 -12.10
CA ALA A 560 4.74 3.84 -13.22
C ALA A 560 6.03 4.08 -14.05
N ILE A 561 6.41 5.34 -14.30
CA ILE A 561 7.65 5.70 -15.01
C ILE A 561 8.88 5.37 -14.17
N LEU A 562 8.85 5.66 -12.86
CA LEU A 562 9.91 5.33 -11.91
C LEU A 562 10.02 3.83 -11.66
N ALA A 563 8.88 3.10 -11.64
CA ALA A 563 8.84 1.64 -11.58
C ALA A 563 9.31 0.98 -12.88
N GLY A 564 9.19 1.67 -14.02
CA GLY A 564 9.65 1.23 -15.34
C GLY A 564 11.15 1.38 -15.60
N GLY A 565 11.90 2.00 -14.69
CA GLY A 565 13.37 2.07 -14.66
C GLY A 565 14.08 2.09 -16.02
N ASN A 566 14.35 3.28 -16.57
CA ASN A 566 15.22 3.53 -17.75
C ASN A 566 15.12 2.51 -18.92
N SER A 567 13.94 1.95 -19.18
CA SER A 567 13.72 1.10 -20.34
C SER A 567 13.37 1.99 -21.53
N TYR A 568 14.37 2.37 -22.34
CA TYR A 568 14.16 3.07 -23.60
C TYR A 568 13.31 2.21 -24.55
N VAL A 569 12.05 2.57 -24.75
CA VAL A 569 11.22 2.00 -25.82
C VAL A 569 11.48 2.79 -27.10
N THR A 570 12.46 2.34 -27.89
CA THR A 570 12.71 2.87 -29.24
C THR A 570 12.02 1.98 -30.26
N ILE A 571 11.13 2.54 -31.08
CA ILE A 571 10.61 1.89 -32.28
C ILE A 571 11.73 1.94 -33.33
N ILE A 572 12.31 0.80 -33.70
CA ILE A 572 13.42 0.72 -34.65
C ILE A 572 12.85 0.37 -36.04
N ASP A 573 13.16 1.19 -37.04
CA ASP A 573 12.91 0.90 -38.46
C ASP A 573 13.80 -0.26 -38.94
N ASP A 574 13.25 -1.16 -39.75
CA ASP A 574 13.75 -2.49 -40.12
C ASP A 574 15.17 -2.53 -40.73
N LYS A 575 15.75 -1.38 -41.07
CA LYS A 575 17.06 -1.29 -41.74
C LYS A 575 18.28 -1.11 -40.84
N VAL A 576 18.10 -0.96 -39.51
CA VAL A 576 19.20 -0.54 -38.60
C VAL A 576 19.32 -1.43 -37.35
N PHE A 577 18.67 -2.60 -37.33
CA PHE A 577 18.60 -3.48 -36.15
C PHE A 577 19.98 -3.90 -35.60
N ILE A 578 20.91 -4.32 -36.48
CA ILE A 578 22.27 -4.75 -36.08
C ILE A 578 23.12 -3.56 -35.56
N GLU A 579 22.96 -2.37 -36.14
CA GLU A 579 23.67 -1.16 -35.71
C GLU A 579 23.19 -0.67 -34.32
N HIS A 580 21.91 -0.86 -34.00
CA HIS A 580 21.34 -0.50 -32.69
C HIS A 580 21.77 -1.46 -31.56
N ILE A 581 21.89 -2.77 -31.84
CA ILE A 581 22.39 -3.73 -30.83
C ILE A 581 23.85 -3.40 -30.45
N LYS A 582 24.66 -2.93 -31.40
CA LYS A 582 26.07 -2.56 -31.15
C LYS A 582 26.23 -1.41 -30.16
N SER A 583 25.25 -0.51 -30.04
CA SER A 583 25.35 0.68 -29.17
C SER A 583 24.75 0.47 -27.77
N ALA A 584 24.00 -0.61 -27.54
CA ALA A 584 23.26 -0.84 -26.31
C ALA A 584 23.94 -1.90 -25.40
N LYS A 585 24.09 -1.59 -24.10
CA LYS A 585 24.82 -2.47 -23.15
C LYS A 585 24.02 -3.66 -22.61
N SER A 586 22.68 -3.63 -22.70
CA SER A 586 21.71 -4.71 -22.43
C SER A 586 20.33 -4.06 -22.31
N GLY A 587 19.25 -4.67 -22.80
CA GLY A 587 17.92 -4.05 -22.75
C GLY A 587 16.78 -4.90 -23.31
N ARG A 588 15.56 -4.33 -23.29
CA ARG A 588 14.34 -4.90 -23.88
C ARG A 588 13.81 -3.97 -24.95
N PHE A 589 13.45 -4.50 -26.12
CA PHE A 589 12.83 -3.73 -27.20
C PHE A 589 11.49 -4.33 -27.65
N LEU A 590 10.60 -3.48 -28.14
CA LEU A 590 9.38 -3.86 -28.86
C LEU A 590 9.58 -3.48 -30.33
N THR A 591 9.50 -4.43 -31.25
CA THR A 591 9.67 -4.15 -32.68
C THR A 591 8.44 -4.57 -33.49
N LEU A 592 8.14 -3.78 -34.53
CA LEU A 592 7.25 -4.13 -35.64
C LEU A 592 8.13 -4.70 -36.74
N VAL A 593 7.75 -5.81 -37.37
CA VAL A 593 8.57 -6.48 -38.39
C VAL A 593 7.80 -6.56 -39.71
N ASP A 594 8.38 -6.05 -40.80
CA ASP A 594 7.95 -6.28 -42.18
C ASP A 594 8.42 -7.67 -42.66
N GLU A 595 7.55 -8.36 -43.38
CA GLU A 595 7.60 -9.79 -43.75
C GLU A 595 8.73 -10.18 -44.72
N ASN A 596 9.56 -9.22 -45.14
CA ASN A 596 10.45 -9.36 -46.29
C ASN A 596 11.95 -9.44 -45.96
N THR A 597 12.35 -9.51 -44.69
CA THR A 597 13.78 -9.62 -44.31
C THR A 597 14.10 -11.00 -43.71
N ASN A 598 15.13 -11.67 -44.24
CA ASN A 598 15.67 -12.95 -43.74
C ASN A 598 16.34 -12.83 -42.34
N GLU A 599 16.17 -11.70 -41.64
CA GLU A 599 16.83 -11.39 -40.38
C GLU A 599 15.96 -11.70 -39.13
N PHE A 600 14.68 -12.04 -39.32
CA PHE A 600 13.75 -12.38 -38.24
C PHE A 600 13.23 -13.85 -38.34
N PRO A 601 12.67 -14.44 -37.26
CA PRO A 601 12.30 -15.85 -37.25
C PRO A 601 11.31 -16.17 -38.38
N PRO A 602 11.57 -17.19 -39.22
CA PRO A 602 10.90 -17.39 -40.52
C PRO A 602 9.42 -17.81 -40.47
N SER A 603 8.75 -17.69 -39.32
CA SER A 603 7.35 -18.09 -39.13
C SER A 603 6.47 -17.03 -38.44
N ILE A 604 6.97 -15.81 -38.30
CA ILE A 604 6.21 -14.71 -37.69
C ILE A 604 5.73 -13.79 -38.81
N GLY A 605 4.50 -14.00 -39.29
CA GLY A 605 3.83 -12.98 -40.11
C GLY A 605 3.71 -11.66 -39.34
N SER A 606 3.44 -10.56 -40.05
CA SER A 606 3.47 -9.16 -39.59
C SER A 606 2.82 -8.87 -38.21
N TYR A 607 3.49 -9.16 -37.08
CA TYR A 607 2.95 -8.92 -35.74
C TYR A 607 4.03 -8.73 -34.66
N HIS A 608 3.65 -8.02 -33.59
CA HIS A 608 4.46 -7.59 -32.45
C HIS A 608 5.27 -8.72 -31.78
N CYS A 609 6.58 -8.52 -31.62
CA CYS A 609 7.43 -9.37 -30.80
C CYS A 609 8.18 -8.56 -29.73
N ILE A 610 8.33 -9.14 -28.53
CA ILE A 610 9.22 -8.61 -27.49
C ILE A 610 10.56 -9.30 -27.68
N VAL A 611 11.62 -8.51 -27.90
CA VAL A 611 12.98 -9.01 -28.02
C VAL A 611 13.81 -8.53 -26.83
N GLU A 612 14.27 -9.47 -26.02
CA GLU A 612 15.18 -9.23 -24.91
C GLU A 612 16.59 -9.62 -25.34
N PHE A 613 17.61 -8.83 -25.00
CA PHE A 613 18.98 -9.20 -25.31
C PHE A 613 19.93 -8.94 -24.15
N SER A 614 20.86 -9.87 -23.98
CA SER A 614 21.98 -9.78 -23.04
C SER A 614 23.30 -9.91 -23.79
N SER A 615 24.30 -9.12 -23.37
CA SER A 615 25.66 -9.24 -23.89
C SER A 615 26.57 -9.89 -22.87
N SER A 616 27.50 -10.72 -23.33
CA SER A 616 28.56 -11.31 -22.51
C SER A 616 29.86 -11.37 -23.31
N ILE A 617 31.01 -11.30 -22.63
CA ILE A 617 32.32 -11.46 -23.26
C ILE A 617 32.83 -12.85 -22.91
N VAL A 618 33.10 -13.66 -23.92
CA VAL A 618 33.66 -15.01 -23.77
C VAL A 618 34.92 -15.09 -24.62
N ASP A 619 36.07 -15.32 -24.00
CA ASP A 619 37.38 -15.49 -24.64
C ASP A 619 37.72 -14.41 -25.70
N GLY A 620 37.47 -13.14 -25.39
CA GLY A 620 37.78 -12.01 -26.28
C GLY A 620 36.84 -11.88 -27.48
N THR A 621 35.64 -12.45 -27.38
CA THR A 621 34.56 -12.35 -28.36
C THR A 621 33.30 -11.84 -27.65
N ILE A 622 32.60 -10.86 -28.24
CA ILE A 622 31.36 -10.33 -27.67
C ILE A 622 30.20 -11.18 -28.20
N MET A 623 29.50 -11.87 -27.31
CA MET A 623 28.29 -12.64 -27.61
C MET A 623 27.05 -11.84 -27.21
N TYR A 624 26.11 -11.67 -28.13
CA TYR A 624 24.77 -11.19 -27.84
C TYR A 624 23.79 -12.35 -27.93
N GLU A 625 23.05 -12.59 -26.85
CA GLU A 625 21.99 -13.58 -26.80
C GLU A 625 20.65 -12.85 -26.84
N LEU A 626 19.85 -13.13 -27.87
CA LEU A 626 18.53 -12.54 -28.10
C LEU A 626 17.46 -13.58 -27.82
N GLN A 627 16.40 -13.19 -27.12
CA GLN A 627 15.18 -13.97 -26.95
C GLN A 627 13.98 -13.20 -27.49
N ALA A 628 13.21 -13.81 -28.36
CA ALA A 628 11.99 -13.25 -28.91
C ALA A 628 10.77 -14.07 -28.48
N THR A 629 9.71 -13.40 -28.02
CA THR A 629 8.41 -14.05 -27.77
C THR A 629 7.39 -13.57 -28.80
N ASN A 630 6.76 -14.51 -29.51
CA ASN A 630 5.62 -14.22 -30.35
C ASN A 630 4.38 -14.01 -29.47
N LEU A 631 3.81 -12.80 -29.47
CA LEU A 631 2.72 -12.43 -28.58
C LEU A 631 1.37 -13.11 -28.92
N ILE A 632 1.26 -13.74 -30.08
CA ILE A 632 0.03 -14.43 -30.53
C ILE A 632 0.12 -15.94 -30.29
N THR A 633 1.24 -16.56 -30.68
CA THR A 633 1.42 -18.02 -30.55
C THR A 633 2.09 -18.42 -29.23
N ASN A 634 2.57 -17.45 -28.46
CA ASN A 634 3.35 -17.61 -27.23
C ASN A 634 4.63 -18.46 -27.40
N LYS A 635 5.05 -18.69 -28.64
CA LYS A 635 6.29 -19.42 -28.96
C LYS A 635 7.49 -18.52 -28.69
N ARG A 636 8.53 -19.11 -28.11
CA ARG A 636 9.80 -18.45 -27.80
C ARG A 636 10.88 -18.89 -28.76
N TYR A 637 11.72 -17.94 -29.17
CA TYR A 637 12.85 -18.14 -30.05
C TYR A 637 14.11 -17.53 -29.43
N SER A 638 15.27 -18.15 -29.62
CA SER A 638 16.58 -17.57 -29.32
C SER A 638 17.45 -17.43 -30.55
N ARG A 639 18.33 -16.43 -30.55
CA ARG A 639 19.43 -16.30 -31.50
C ARG A 639 20.66 -15.80 -30.76
N SER A 640 21.84 -16.32 -31.10
CA SER A 640 23.10 -15.90 -30.49
C SER A 640 24.03 -15.36 -31.57
N ILE A 641 24.41 -14.09 -31.49
CA ILE A 641 25.27 -13.44 -32.49
C ILE A 641 26.62 -13.13 -31.86
N TRP A 642 27.70 -13.50 -32.54
CA TRP A 642 29.07 -13.39 -32.04
C TRP A 642 29.87 -12.37 -32.87
N PHE A 643 30.50 -11.39 -32.21
CA PHE A 643 31.33 -10.35 -32.82
C PHE A 643 32.77 -10.38 -32.30
N SER A 644 33.73 -10.07 -33.17
CA SER A 644 35.12 -9.88 -32.74
C SER A 644 35.25 -8.67 -31.81
N GLU A 645 36.03 -8.81 -30.72
CA GLU A 645 36.34 -7.69 -29.83
C GLU A 645 37.26 -6.65 -30.49
N SER A 646 38.03 -7.03 -31.52
CA SER A 646 38.92 -6.13 -32.24
C SER A 646 38.25 -5.36 -33.38
N ASP A 647 37.13 -5.85 -33.90
CA ASP A 647 36.37 -5.23 -34.98
C ASP A 647 34.89 -5.66 -34.93
N THR A 648 34.05 -4.81 -34.35
CA THR A 648 32.61 -5.05 -34.20
C THR A 648 31.82 -4.97 -35.50
N SER A 649 32.48 -4.72 -36.64
CA SER A 649 31.85 -4.78 -37.97
C SER A 649 31.82 -6.20 -38.57
N TYR A 650 32.57 -7.14 -37.98
CA TYR A 650 32.68 -8.52 -38.49
C TYR A 650 31.97 -9.53 -37.58
N VAL A 651 30.93 -10.18 -38.11
CA VAL A 651 30.19 -11.27 -37.44
C VAL A 651 30.99 -12.56 -37.57
N ILE A 652 31.38 -13.14 -36.44
CA ILE A 652 32.16 -14.39 -36.38
C ILE A 652 31.24 -15.60 -36.58
N LEU A 653 30.07 -15.59 -35.94
CA LEU A 653 29.11 -16.68 -36.00
C LEU A 653 27.70 -16.16 -35.72
N ASP A 654 26.75 -16.58 -36.56
CA ASP A 654 25.33 -16.30 -36.40
C ASP A 654 24.52 -17.52 -36.89
N PRO A 655 24.10 -18.41 -35.98
CA PRO A 655 23.38 -19.63 -36.33
C PRO A 655 21.90 -19.37 -36.67
N GLY A 656 21.44 -18.12 -36.63
CA GLY A 656 20.04 -17.76 -36.85
C GLY A 656 19.12 -18.06 -35.66
N TRP A 657 17.82 -17.86 -35.85
CA TRP A 657 16.81 -18.08 -34.81
C TRP A 657 16.48 -19.57 -34.63
N GLN A 658 16.42 -20.01 -33.37
CA GLN A 658 16.03 -21.37 -32.97
C GLN A 658 14.80 -21.31 -32.04
N GLU A 659 13.80 -22.16 -32.26
CA GLU A 659 12.63 -22.28 -31.37
C GLU A 659 13.05 -22.98 -30.06
N ILE A 660 12.79 -22.33 -28.92
CA ILE A 660 13.08 -22.87 -27.58
C ILE A 660 11.73 -23.22 -26.96
N GLY A 661 11.50 -24.50 -26.72
CA GLY A 661 10.19 -25.14 -26.55
C GLY A 661 9.16 -24.49 -25.61
N ASN A 662 7.89 -24.83 -25.91
CA ASN A 662 6.69 -24.49 -25.15
C ASN A 662 6.72 -25.08 -23.73
N ASP A 663 6.97 -24.25 -22.73
CA ASP A 663 6.64 -24.55 -21.33
C ASP A 663 6.01 -23.31 -20.66
N LEU A 664 4.88 -22.88 -21.23
CA LEU A 664 3.83 -22.25 -20.44
C LEU A 664 2.61 -23.17 -20.54
N VAL A 665 2.26 -23.70 -19.38
CA VAL A 665 1.05 -24.46 -19.11
C VAL A 665 -0.16 -23.65 -19.55
N ASP A 666 -0.64 -23.88 -20.78
CA ASP A 666 -2.02 -23.61 -21.11
C ASP A 666 -2.84 -24.83 -20.66
N ASN A 667 -3.46 -24.69 -19.49
CA ASN A 667 -4.40 -25.67 -18.98
C ASN A 667 -5.81 -25.26 -19.37
N LEU A 668 -6.12 -25.22 -20.66
CA LEU A 668 -7.49 -25.39 -21.15
C LEU A 668 -7.43 -26.13 -22.48
N THR A 669 -7.94 -27.37 -22.47
CA THR A 669 -8.26 -28.21 -23.65
C THR A 669 -7.11 -29.02 -24.25
N THR A 670 -6.90 -30.25 -23.74
CA THR A 670 -6.92 -31.49 -24.55
C THR A 670 -6.58 -32.70 -23.68
N ASN A 671 -7.48 -33.69 -23.71
CA ASN A 671 -7.39 -34.96 -22.96
C ASN A 671 -6.34 -35.89 -23.57
N ASP A 672 -5.06 -35.79 -23.18
CA ASP A 672 -4.06 -36.77 -23.62
C ASP A 672 -3.41 -37.56 -22.47
N ASN A 673 -3.33 -38.87 -22.68
CA ASN A 673 -3.15 -39.90 -21.66
C ASN A 673 -1.69 -40.17 -21.25
N THR A 674 -0.75 -39.30 -21.63
CA THR A 674 0.68 -39.47 -21.38
C THR A 674 1.14 -39.01 -19.98
N LYS A 675 0.28 -38.34 -19.19
CA LYS A 675 0.59 -37.94 -17.80
C LYS A 675 0.43 -39.05 -16.75
N ALA A 676 -0.15 -40.21 -17.09
CA ALA A 676 -0.38 -41.28 -16.12
C ALA A 676 0.92 -41.96 -15.61
N LEU A 677 1.99 -41.97 -16.41
CA LEU A 677 3.24 -42.66 -16.04
C LEU A 677 4.17 -41.79 -15.17
N ALA A 678 4.22 -40.48 -15.41
CA ALA A 678 5.10 -39.55 -14.66
C ALA A 678 4.55 -39.21 -13.26
N ALA A 679 3.23 -39.13 -13.09
CA ALA A 679 2.60 -38.94 -11.78
C ALA A 679 2.82 -40.15 -10.83
N SER A 680 2.87 -41.36 -11.38
CA SER A 680 3.16 -42.60 -10.64
C SER A 680 4.61 -42.65 -10.13
N VAL A 681 5.57 -42.15 -10.92
CA VAL A 681 7.00 -42.14 -10.55
C VAL A 681 7.30 -41.01 -9.56
N GLY A 682 6.73 -39.82 -9.74
CA GLY A 682 6.85 -38.71 -8.78
C GLY A 682 6.20 -39.00 -7.42
N SER A 683 5.05 -39.70 -7.43
CA SER A 683 4.39 -40.17 -6.21
C SER A 683 5.23 -41.21 -5.44
N LYS A 684 5.89 -42.14 -6.14
CA LYS A 684 6.77 -43.13 -5.49
C LYS A 684 8.04 -42.52 -4.90
N ILE A 685 8.63 -41.51 -5.55
CA ILE A 685 9.84 -40.83 -5.06
C ILE A 685 9.52 -39.99 -3.81
N ASN A 686 8.39 -39.25 -3.81
CA ASN A 686 7.96 -38.49 -2.62
C ASN A 686 7.53 -39.41 -1.46
N THR A 687 6.93 -40.57 -1.76
CA THR A 687 6.52 -41.54 -0.72
C THR A 687 7.73 -42.26 -0.10
N GLU A 688 8.79 -42.53 -0.85
CA GLU A 688 10.00 -43.18 -0.33
C GLU A 688 10.99 -42.20 0.34
N LEU A 689 11.06 -40.93 -0.10
CA LEU A 689 11.76 -39.89 0.65
C LEU A 689 11.06 -39.57 1.98
N GLY A 690 9.72 -39.52 1.98
CA GLY A 690 8.92 -39.27 3.19
C GLY A 690 9.09 -40.35 4.27
N LYS A 691 9.30 -41.61 3.88
CA LYS A 691 9.56 -42.72 4.83
C LYS A 691 10.96 -42.67 5.45
N LYS A 692 11.95 -42.05 4.80
CA LYS A 692 13.34 -41.98 5.31
C LYS A 692 13.61 -40.83 6.28
N ILE A 693 12.74 -39.83 6.36
CA ILE A 693 12.94 -38.62 7.18
C ILE A 693 12.28 -38.73 8.57
N GLY A 694 11.59 -39.84 8.89
CA GLY A 694 11.21 -40.15 10.28
C GLY A 694 10.23 -39.15 10.91
N VAL A 695 9.32 -38.56 10.13
CA VAL A 695 8.25 -37.71 10.69
C VAL A 695 7.07 -38.61 11.06
N ASN A 696 6.83 -38.71 12.35
CA ASN A 696 5.72 -39.43 12.95
C ASN A 696 4.39 -38.83 12.44
N PHE A 697 3.65 -39.58 11.62
CA PHE A 697 2.28 -39.24 11.25
C PHE A 697 1.34 -39.60 12.39
N ASN A 698 1.04 -38.63 13.25
CA ASN A 698 -0.20 -38.63 14.02
C ASN A 698 -1.04 -37.43 13.59
N ASN A 699 -1.97 -37.72 12.68
CA ASN A 699 -3.26 -37.07 12.42
C ASN A 699 -3.33 -35.62 11.90
N ASN A 700 -3.86 -35.54 10.67
CA ASN A 700 -4.76 -34.52 10.10
C ASN A 700 -4.13 -33.30 9.43
N ASN A 701 -4.07 -33.32 8.08
CA ASN A 701 -4.25 -32.25 7.06
C ASN A 701 -3.97 -30.75 7.37
N SER A 702 -3.32 -30.40 8.47
CA SER A 702 -2.97 -29.03 8.83
C SER A 702 -1.66 -28.67 8.17
N VAL A 703 -1.62 -27.55 7.47
CA VAL A 703 -0.38 -27.01 6.88
C VAL A 703 0.19 -26.00 7.87
N ILE A 704 1.38 -26.28 8.39
CA ILE A 704 2.16 -25.32 9.17
C ILE A 704 3.25 -24.70 8.29
N THR A 705 3.39 -23.39 8.37
CA THR A 705 4.38 -22.61 7.64
C THR A 705 5.20 -21.81 8.64
N ASN A 706 6.52 -21.99 8.60
CA ASN A 706 7.45 -21.13 9.32
C ASN A 706 7.60 -19.82 8.54
N LEU A 707 7.24 -18.69 9.16
CA LEU A 707 7.29 -17.36 8.53
C LEU A 707 8.49 -16.53 9.00
N GLY A 708 9.38 -17.11 9.82
CA GLY A 708 10.60 -16.47 10.33
C GLY A 708 10.90 -16.87 11.78
N GLY A 709 12.01 -16.34 12.34
CA GLY A 709 12.46 -16.70 13.69
C GLY A 709 11.48 -16.36 14.83
N ALA A 710 10.52 -15.46 14.59
CA ALA A 710 9.56 -14.98 15.59
C ALA A 710 8.08 -15.19 15.17
N PHE A 711 7.82 -15.82 14.00
CA PHE A 711 6.49 -15.95 13.43
C PHE A 711 6.23 -17.33 12.83
N ALA A 712 5.08 -17.91 13.14
CA ALA A 712 4.59 -19.13 12.48
C ALA A 712 3.10 -19.03 12.19
N LYS A 713 2.64 -19.82 11.21
CA LYS A 713 1.24 -19.93 10.81
C LYS A 713 0.83 -21.38 10.68
N LYS A 714 -0.35 -21.74 11.17
CA LYS A 714 -0.96 -23.06 11.00
C LYS A 714 -2.40 -22.93 10.52
N THR A 715 -2.68 -23.53 9.38
CA THR A 715 -4.04 -23.67 8.85
C THR A 715 -4.56 -25.03 9.27
N PHE A 716 -5.67 -25.06 10.00
CA PHE A 716 -6.31 -26.30 10.40
C PHE A 716 -7.29 -26.80 9.32
N PRO A 717 -7.60 -28.11 9.28
CA PRO A 717 -8.66 -28.62 8.43
C PRO A 717 -10.00 -27.95 8.74
N ILE A 718 -10.85 -27.81 7.72
CA ILE A 718 -12.22 -27.31 7.90
C ILE A 718 -12.97 -28.24 8.85
N VAL A 719 -13.56 -27.66 9.90
CA VAL A 719 -14.42 -28.39 10.82
C VAL A 719 -15.84 -28.41 10.25
N ASN A 720 -16.38 -29.61 10.07
CA ASN A 720 -17.78 -29.81 9.76
C ASN A 720 -18.52 -30.26 11.03
N PHE A 721 -19.50 -29.46 11.44
CA PHE A 721 -20.38 -29.82 12.54
C PHE A 721 -21.41 -30.86 12.08
N ALA A 722 -21.71 -31.83 12.94
CA ALA A 722 -22.54 -32.98 12.56
C ALA A 722 -24.02 -32.82 12.95
N ASN A 723 -24.34 -32.02 13.97
CA ASN A 723 -25.68 -31.97 14.57
C ASN A 723 -26.33 -30.59 14.42
N ASN A 724 -27.61 -30.50 14.05
CA ASN A 724 -28.33 -29.22 13.94
C ASN A 724 -29.04 -28.80 15.25
N THR A 725 -29.10 -29.68 16.26
CA THR A 725 -29.90 -29.47 17.48
C THR A 725 -29.08 -29.34 18.77
N THR A 726 -27.85 -29.88 18.82
CA THR A 726 -26.95 -29.74 19.98
C THR A 726 -25.83 -28.76 19.67
N SER A 727 -25.38 -27.98 20.66
CA SER A 727 -24.15 -27.21 20.51
C SER A 727 -22.97 -28.18 20.45
N GLU A 728 -22.17 -28.05 19.40
CA GLU A 728 -20.86 -28.69 19.28
C GLU A 728 -19.82 -27.61 19.53
N LYS A 729 -18.64 -28.00 19.99
CA LYS A 729 -17.51 -27.07 20.08
C LYS A 729 -16.29 -27.61 19.40
N VAL A 730 -15.45 -26.69 19.00
CA VAL A 730 -14.08 -26.93 18.59
C VAL A 730 -13.17 -26.33 19.64
N ARG A 731 -12.13 -27.05 20.02
CA ARG A 731 -11.14 -26.60 20.99
C ARG A 731 -9.79 -26.53 20.32
N LEU A 732 -9.12 -25.39 20.46
CA LEU A 732 -7.69 -25.27 20.22
C LEU A 732 -6.96 -25.47 21.54
N THR A 733 -6.05 -26.43 21.57
CA THR A 733 -5.17 -26.71 22.69
C THR A 733 -3.76 -26.25 22.32
N LEU A 734 -3.23 -25.23 22.97
CA LEU A 734 -1.85 -24.76 22.79
C LEU A 734 -0.97 -25.40 23.87
N GLY A 735 0.28 -25.74 23.52
CA GLY A 735 1.24 -26.34 24.45
C GLY A 735 1.60 -25.44 25.65
N PRO A 736 2.31 -25.95 26.67
CA PRO A 736 2.45 -25.31 27.99
C PRO A 736 3.30 -24.03 28.06
N LEU A 737 3.93 -23.58 26.97
CA LEU A 737 4.87 -22.43 26.96
C LEU A 737 4.46 -21.36 25.94
N VAL A 738 3.30 -20.72 26.14
CA VAL A 738 2.75 -19.71 25.22
C VAL A 738 2.93 -18.30 25.80
N SER A 739 4.05 -17.63 25.53
CA SER A 739 4.21 -16.20 25.82
C SER A 739 4.35 -15.43 24.50
N GLY A 740 3.31 -14.69 24.10
CA GLY A 740 3.23 -14.06 22.79
C GLY A 740 1.83 -13.63 22.39
N ILE A 741 1.67 -13.34 21.10
CA ILE A 741 0.41 -12.92 20.48
C ILE A 741 -0.07 -14.05 19.59
N LEU A 742 -1.24 -14.60 19.89
CA LEU A 742 -1.94 -15.55 19.04
C LEU A 742 -3.10 -14.85 18.34
N LYS A 743 -3.07 -14.83 17.01
CA LYS A 743 -4.15 -14.35 16.16
C LYS A 743 -4.88 -15.55 15.56
N LEU A 744 -6.20 -15.62 15.77
CA LEU A 744 -7.06 -16.58 15.08
C LEU A 744 -7.89 -15.85 14.02
N THR A 745 -7.83 -16.35 12.78
CA THR A 745 -8.73 -15.95 11.70
C THR A 745 -9.70 -17.10 11.44
N MET A 746 -10.99 -16.82 11.60
CA MET A 746 -12.05 -17.82 11.49
C MET A 746 -13.06 -17.40 10.42
N THR A 747 -13.44 -18.35 9.56
CA THR A 747 -14.37 -18.08 8.44
C THR A 747 -15.41 -19.18 8.33
N SER A 748 -16.67 -18.80 8.14
CA SER A 748 -17.78 -19.70 7.85
C SER A 748 -18.05 -19.77 6.34
N ASN A 749 -18.13 -20.98 5.76
CA ASN A 749 -18.05 -21.19 4.30
C ASN A 749 -19.37 -21.48 3.54
N TRP A 750 -20.55 -21.51 4.17
CA TRP A 750 -21.81 -21.84 3.46
C TRP A 750 -22.88 -20.73 3.46
N ASN A 751 -23.47 -20.54 2.28
CA ASN A 751 -24.40 -19.49 1.86
C ASN A 751 -25.74 -19.48 2.61
N ASN A 752 -26.16 -18.28 3.03
CA ASN A 752 -27.42 -17.68 2.56
C ASN A 752 -27.29 -16.16 2.66
N SER A 753 -27.14 -15.51 1.50
CA SER A 753 -27.37 -14.08 1.25
C SER A 753 -26.85 -13.10 2.32
N ASN A 754 -25.53 -12.88 2.30
CA ASN A 754 -24.78 -11.64 2.61
C ASN A 754 -23.41 -12.02 3.20
N ALA A 755 -22.37 -11.98 2.35
CA ALA A 755 -20.94 -12.04 2.67
C ALA A 755 -20.50 -12.95 3.85
N SER A 756 -19.86 -14.07 3.49
CA SER A 756 -18.97 -14.92 4.30
C SER A 756 -18.60 -14.32 5.66
N GLY A 757 -19.37 -14.66 6.68
CA GLY A 757 -19.12 -14.15 8.02
C GLY A 757 -17.77 -14.64 8.54
N GLY A 758 -16.89 -13.72 8.90
CA GLY A 758 -15.58 -14.01 9.49
C GLY A 758 -15.42 -13.37 10.87
N CYS A 759 -14.42 -13.85 11.61
CA CYS A 759 -13.98 -13.29 12.87
C CYS A 759 -12.45 -13.30 12.96
N ILE A 760 -11.87 -12.19 13.43
CA ILE A 760 -10.46 -12.08 13.80
C ILE A 760 -10.38 -11.77 15.28
N VAL A 761 -9.69 -12.63 16.03
CA VAL A 761 -9.46 -12.45 17.47
C VAL A 761 -7.97 -12.55 17.77
N TYR A 762 -7.49 -11.67 18.65
CA TYR A 762 -6.15 -11.68 19.19
C TYR A 762 -6.19 -12.09 20.64
N TYR A 763 -5.32 -13.02 21.02
CA TYR A 763 -5.06 -13.38 22.40
C TYR A 763 -3.65 -12.93 22.75
N HIS A 764 -3.55 -12.02 23.71
CA HIS A 764 -2.28 -11.65 24.32
C HIS A 764 -2.07 -12.53 25.54
N VAL A 765 -1.05 -13.38 25.49
CA VAL A 765 -0.73 -14.31 26.57
C VAL A 765 0.67 -14.00 27.06
N ASN A 766 0.80 -13.65 28.33
CA ASN A 766 2.10 -13.49 28.97
C ASN A 766 2.26 -14.53 30.07
N VAL A 767 3.23 -15.43 29.87
CA VAL A 767 3.63 -16.44 30.85
C VAL A 767 5.02 -16.06 31.36
N ALA A 768 5.14 -15.91 32.67
CA ALA A 768 6.40 -15.77 33.39
C ALA A 768 6.38 -16.69 34.62
N ASP A 769 7.50 -17.33 34.94
CA ASP A 769 7.65 -18.21 36.10
C ASP A 769 6.58 -19.33 36.21
N GLY A 770 6.15 -19.89 35.07
CA GLY A 770 5.10 -20.92 35.01
C GLY A 770 3.68 -20.42 35.32
N ASN A 771 3.50 -19.11 35.53
CA ASN A 771 2.22 -18.50 35.85
C ASN A 771 1.77 -17.52 34.76
N VAL A 772 0.46 -17.40 34.58
CA VAL A 772 -0.12 -16.47 33.59
C VAL A 772 -0.34 -15.13 34.25
N HIS A 773 0.48 -14.15 33.85
CA HIS A 773 0.48 -12.80 34.42
C HIS A 773 -0.51 -11.87 33.72
N PHE A 774 -0.75 -12.10 32.43
CA PHE A 774 -1.64 -11.28 31.63
C PHE A 774 -2.33 -12.13 30.57
N LYS A 775 -3.66 -12.00 30.52
CA LYS A 775 -4.48 -12.52 29.44
C LYS A 775 -5.44 -11.43 28.99
N ASP A 776 -5.42 -11.14 27.71
CA ASP A 776 -6.36 -10.22 27.07
C ASP A 776 -6.86 -10.84 25.76
N THR A 777 -8.18 -10.80 25.56
CA THR A 777 -8.84 -11.29 24.36
C THR A 777 -9.44 -10.09 23.64
N ASN A 778 -8.98 -9.84 22.42
CA ASN A 778 -9.45 -8.73 21.62
C ASN A 778 -10.08 -9.24 20.31
N ILE A 779 -11.41 -9.16 20.22
CA ILE A 779 -12.16 -9.45 18.98
C ILE A 779 -12.07 -8.21 18.09
N VAL A 780 -11.08 -8.23 17.19
CA VAL A 780 -10.76 -7.12 16.28
C VAL A 780 -11.83 -6.94 15.21
N SER A 781 -12.36 -8.03 14.67
CA SER A 781 -13.49 -7.98 13.75
C SER A 781 -14.38 -9.20 13.91
N MET A 782 -15.69 -9.01 13.79
CA MET A 782 -16.66 -10.09 13.78
C MET A 782 -17.89 -9.64 13.01
N SER A 783 -18.26 -10.38 11.97
CA SER A 783 -19.52 -10.15 11.25
C SER A 783 -20.74 -10.56 12.09
N SER A 784 -21.89 -9.92 11.87
CA SER A 784 -23.16 -10.31 12.51
C SER A 784 -23.52 -11.77 12.21
N ALA A 785 -23.33 -12.20 10.96
CA ALA A 785 -23.56 -13.58 10.54
C ALA A 785 -22.66 -14.58 11.29
N PHE A 786 -21.39 -14.24 11.55
CA PHE A 786 -20.51 -15.11 12.34
C PHE A 786 -20.95 -15.15 13.81
N ALA A 787 -21.29 -14.00 14.41
CA ALA A 787 -21.72 -13.88 15.80
C ALA A 787 -23.03 -14.63 16.13
N GLU A 788 -23.94 -14.71 15.16
CA GLU A 788 -25.17 -15.50 15.27
C GLU A 788 -24.90 -17.01 15.29
N ASN A 789 -23.83 -17.45 14.62
CA ASN A 789 -23.51 -18.85 14.42
C ASN A 789 -22.53 -19.42 15.44
N PHE A 790 -21.61 -18.59 15.93
CA PHE A 790 -20.50 -19.02 16.79
C PHE A 790 -20.35 -18.12 18.00
N TYR A 791 -19.85 -18.70 19.10
CA TYR A 791 -19.38 -18.01 20.29
C TYR A 791 -17.93 -18.44 20.56
N ILE A 792 -17.04 -17.48 20.79
CA ILE A 792 -15.62 -17.70 21.03
C ILE A 792 -15.33 -17.46 22.51
N SER A 793 -14.78 -18.44 23.21
CA SER A 793 -14.42 -18.29 24.62
C SER A 793 -13.19 -17.41 24.79
N ASP A 794 -13.04 -16.84 25.98
CA ASP A 794 -11.73 -16.40 26.44
C ASP A 794 -10.75 -17.58 26.52
N ILE A 795 -9.46 -17.25 26.52
CA ILE A 795 -8.41 -18.22 26.83
C ILE A 795 -8.46 -18.60 28.32
N TYR A 796 -8.42 -19.91 28.58
CA TYR A 796 -8.35 -20.46 29.93
C TYR A 796 -7.32 -21.60 29.99
N ILE A 797 -6.90 -21.92 31.21
CA ILE A 797 -5.81 -22.87 31.48
C ILE A 797 -6.41 -23.98 32.35
N ASP A 798 -6.03 -25.23 32.07
CA ASP A 798 -6.39 -26.34 32.96
C ASP A 798 -5.38 -26.56 34.10
N ARG A 799 -5.53 -27.66 34.82
CA ARG A 799 -4.63 -28.03 35.92
C ARG A 799 -3.27 -28.56 35.44
N PHE A 800 -3.10 -28.74 34.13
CA PHE A 800 -1.88 -29.24 33.49
C PHE A 800 -1.17 -28.15 32.68
N GLU A 801 -1.54 -26.88 32.89
CA GLU A 801 -0.95 -25.70 32.23
C GLU A 801 -1.15 -25.67 30.70
N ASN A 802 -2.12 -26.43 30.18
CA ASN A 802 -2.49 -26.34 28.77
C ASN A 802 -3.44 -25.17 28.57
N PHE A 803 -3.23 -24.41 27.50
CA PHE A 803 -4.09 -23.29 27.15
C PHE A 803 -5.17 -23.74 26.18
N TYR A 804 -6.41 -23.36 26.47
CA TYR A 804 -7.57 -23.73 25.69
C TYR A 804 -8.33 -22.51 25.19
N ILE A 805 -8.76 -22.62 23.94
CA ILE A 805 -9.72 -21.71 23.31
C ILE A 805 -10.85 -22.56 22.75
N ASP A 806 -12.06 -22.38 23.28
CA ASP A 806 -13.25 -23.09 22.83
C ASP A 806 -14.06 -22.19 21.89
N ILE A 807 -14.42 -22.73 20.72
CA ILE A 807 -15.31 -22.10 19.74
C ILE A 807 -16.57 -22.94 19.67
N PHE A 808 -17.67 -22.37 20.11
CA PHE A 808 -18.95 -23.03 20.26
C PHE A 808 -19.88 -22.72 19.10
N LYS A 809 -20.49 -23.75 18.52
CA LYS A 809 -21.54 -23.63 17.51
C LYS A 809 -22.89 -23.39 18.21
N ARG A 810 -23.61 -22.36 17.76
CA ARG A 810 -24.89 -21.92 18.35
C ARG A 810 -26.10 -22.44 17.61
N LYS A 811 -26.16 -22.27 16.27
CA LYS A 811 -27.43 -22.42 15.53
C LYS A 811 -27.38 -23.33 14.31
N TYR A 812 -26.48 -23.09 13.34
CA TYR A 812 -26.50 -23.79 12.05
C TYR A 812 -25.30 -24.72 11.85
N LEU A 813 -25.43 -25.67 10.91
CA LEU A 813 -24.39 -26.60 10.47
C LEU A 813 -23.35 -25.90 9.58
N ASN A 814 -22.81 -24.78 10.05
CA ASN A 814 -21.91 -23.97 9.26
C ASN A 814 -20.47 -24.48 9.39
N PRO A 815 -19.81 -24.88 8.30
CA PRO A 815 -18.42 -25.32 8.36
C PRO A 815 -17.51 -24.17 8.80
N LEU A 816 -16.56 -24.47 9.68
CA LEU A 816 -15.65 -23.50 10.28
C LEU A 816 -14.22 -23.74 9.81
N SER A 817 -13.64 -22.75 9.15
CA SER A 817 -12.21 -22.69 8.82
C SER A 817 -11.47 -21.90 9.90
N ILE A 818 -10.30 -22.39 10.33
CA ILE A 818 -9.49 -21.76 11.39
C ILE A 818 -8.03 -21.67 10.94
N VAL A 819 -7.49 -20.46 11.01
CA VAL A 819 -6.07 -20.18 10.77
C VAL A 819 -5.50 -19.52 12.02
N ALA A 820 -4.45 -20.12 12.58
CA ALA A 820 -3.71 -19.58 13.72
C ALA A 820 -2.38 -18.99 13.25
N GLU A 821 -2.11 -17.74 13.64
CA GLU A 821 -0.84 -17.05 13.45
C GLU A 821 -0.28 -16.73 14.84
N TYR A 822 0.94 -17.17 15.12
CA TYR A 822 1.56 -16.98 16.43
C TYR A 822 2.87 -16.21 16.30
N GLN A 823 2.98 -15.16 17.11
CA GLN A 823 4.15 -14.31 17.21
C GLN A 823 4.70 -14.36 18.64
N THR A 824 6.00 -14.59 18.76
CA THR A 824 6.70 -14.50 20.05
C THR A 824 8.11 -13.94 19.90
N THR A 825 8.57 -13.24 20.92
CA THR A 825 9.97 -12.82 21.07
C THR A 825 10.77 -13.81 21.92
N TRP A 826 10.12 -14.80 22.54
CA TRP A 826 10.69 -15.79 23.45
C TRP A 826 10.19 -17.20 23.10
N GLY A 827 11.08 -18.04 22.56
CA GLY A 827 10.77 -19.43 22.18
C GLY A 827 10.59 -19.64 20.68
N ASN A 828 10.24 -20.86 20.28
CA ASN A 828 10.07 -21.24 18.87
C ASN A 828 8.58 -21.21 18.49
N PRO A 829 8.12 -20.21 17.72
CA PRO A 829 6.70 -20.07 17.34
C PRO A 829 6.20 -21.25 16.50
N PHE A 830 7.09 -21.86 15.70
CA PHE A 830 6.76 -23.04 14.90
C PHE A 830 6.49 -24.24 15.81
N ALA A 831 7.29 -24.46 16.85
CA ALA A 831 7.07 -25.56 17.80
C ALA A 831 5.72 -25.40 18.53
N VAL A 832 5.40 -24.18 18.98
CA VAL A 832 4.12 -23.89 19.65
C VAL A 832 2.93 -24.22 18.75
N LEU A 833 2.93 -23.76 17.49
CA LEU A 833 1.86 -24.07 16.56
C LEU A 833 1.85 -25.53 16.11
N ASN A 834 3.03 -26.16 15.97
CA ASN A 834 3.14 -27.56 15.61
C ASN A 834 2.41 -28.43 16.64
N ASP A 835 2.62 -28.14 17.92
CA ASP A 835 2.02 -28.84 19.05
C ASP A 835 0.58 -28.40 19.33
N THR A 836 0.07 -27.38 18.61
CA THR A 836 -1.32 -26.94 18.77
C THR A 836 -2.27 -27.94 18.11
N ILE A 837 -3.21 -28.48 18.88
CA ILE A 837 -4.16 -29.51 18.42
C ILE A 837 -5.55 -28.88 18.30
N LEU A 838 -6.30 -29.30 17.28
CA LEU A 838 -7.70 -28.94 17.09
C LEU A 838 -8.59 -30.17 17.34
N GLU A 839 -9.50 -30.06 18.29
CA GLU A 839 -10.38 -31.16 18.71
C GLU A 839 -11.85 -30.74 18.63
N GLN A 840 -12.72 -31.62 18.13
CA GLN A 840 -14.17 -31.39 18.07
C GLN A 840 -14.87 -32.22 19.16
N PHE A 841 -15.80 -31.59 19.87
CA PHE A 841 -16.58 -32.20 20.94
C PHE A 841 -18.08 -31.96 20.72
N ASP A 842 -18.90 -32.99 20.95
CA ASP A 842 -20.36 -32.83 21.08
C ASP A 842 -20.68 -32.55 22.55
N LEU A 843 -21.38 -31.45 22.83
CA LEU A 843 -21.74 -31.05 24.19
C LEU A 843 -23.12 -31.56 24.60
N GLY A 844 -23.95 -32.03 23.66
CA GLY A 844 -25.29 -32.53 23.96
C GLY A 844 -26.26 -31.51 24.59
N MET A 845 -25.91 -30.21 24.58
CA MET A 845 -26.69 -29.13 25.21
C MET A 845 -26.61 -27.86 24.36
N VAL A 846 -27.61 -26.96 24.45
CA VAL A 846 -27.64 -25.69 23.70
C VAL A 846 -27.00 -24.58 24.52
N ILE A 847 -26.10 -23.81 23.90
CA ILE A 847 -25.45 -22.65 24.52
C ILE A 847 -26.28 -21.38 24.28
N ASN A 848 -26.71 -20.76 25.37
CA ASN A 848 -27.55 -19.56 25.40
C ASN A 848 -26.77 -18.26 25.74
N ASP A 849 -25.45 -18.24 25.60
CA ASP A 849 -24.65 -17.03 25.82
C ASP A 849 -25.12 -15.88 24.92
N PRO A 850 -25.00 -14.60 25.33
CA PRO A 850 -25.35 -13.45 24.49
C PRO A 850 -24.57 -13.41 23.16
N ILE A 851 -25.14 -12.79 22.12
CA ILE A 851 -24.43 -12.59 20.84
C ILE A 851 -23.18 -11.71 21.10
N GLN A 852 -22.00 -12.24 20.80
CA GLN A 852 -20.75 -11.48 20.88
C GLN A 852 -20.73 -10.39 19.80
N GLN A 853 -20.42 -9.15 20.18
CA GLN A 853 -20.27 -8.04 19.26
C GLN A 853 -18.84 -7.50 19.38
N SER A 854 -18.22 -7.16 18.25
CA SER A 854 -17.01 -6.36 18.24
C SER A 854 -17.34 -4.96 18.75
N ILE A 855 -16.41 -4.33 19.49
CA ILE A 855 -16.56 -2.91 19.86
C ILE A 855 -16.72 -2.02 18.61
N PHE A 856 -16.23 -2.48 17.45
CA PHE A 856 -16.38 -1.80 16.17
C PHE A 856 -17.76 -1.99 15.52
N THR A 857 -18.55 -3.03 15.83
CA THR A 857 -19.91 -3.16 15.28
C THR A 857 -20.94 -2.30 16.02
N HIS A 858 -20.69 -1.87 17.26
CA HIS A 858 -21.55 -0.89 17.94
C HIS A 858 -21.37 0.54 17.41
N VAL A 859 -20.21 0.82 16.80
CA VAL A 859 -19.81 2.17 16.34
C VAL A 859 -19.78 2.27 14.81
N GLY A 860 -19.57 1.16 14.11
CA GLY A 860 -19.09 1.17 12.73
C GLY A 860 -20.08 0.62 11.71
N ASN A 861 -21.26 1.24 11.57
CA ASN A 861 -22.04 1.19 10.31
C ASN A 861 -23.17 2.23 10.21
N SER A 862 -23.39 3.08 11.22
CA SER A 862 -24.29 4.22 11.07
C SER A 862 -23.90 5.37 12.01
N LYS A 863 -24.08 6.58 11.51
CA LYS A 863 -24.00 7.83 12.29
C LYS A 863 -24.88 7.76 13.56
N GLN A 864 -26.00 7.05 13.45
CA GLN A 864 -26.95 6.76 14.53
C GLN A 864 -26.38 5.84 15.62
N GLY A 865 -25.59 4.82 15.27
CA GLY A 865 -24.91 3.94 16.22
C GLY A 865 -23.84 4.68 17.02
N LEU A 866 -23.04 5.52 16.34
CA LEU A 866 -22.06 6.39 16.97
C LEU A 866 -22.72 7.39 17.93
N ALA A 867 -23.81 8.06 17.51
CA ALA A 867 -24.57 8.97 18.35
C ALA A 867 -25.15 8.29 19.61
N SER A 868 -25.68 7.07 19.45
CA SER A 868 -26.23 6.28 20.55
C SER A 868 -25.15 5.86 21.55
N ALA A 869 -23.96 5.49 21.06
CA ALA A 869 -22.83 5.14 21.90
C ALA A 869 -22.32 6.34 22.72
N ILE A 870 -22.23 7.53 22.12
CA ILE A 870 -21.81 8.76 22.81
C ILE A 870 -22.86 9.17 23.85
N THR A 871 -24.15 9.10 23.49
CA THR A 871 -25.28 9.34 24.39
C THR A 871 -25.29 8.36 25.56
N GLY A 872 -25.02 7.07 25.30
CA GLY A 872 -24.89 6.03 26.33
C GLY A 872 -23.72 6.23 27.29
N LYS A 873 -22.75 7.08 26.93
CA LYS A 873 -21.65 7.52 27.80
C LYS A 873 -21.92 8.85 28.52
N GLY A 874 -23.18 9.31 28.50
CA GLY A 874 -23.64 10.48 29.26
C GLY A 874 -23.52 11.82 28.54
N VAL A 875 -23.17 11.83 27.24
CA VAL A 875 -23.12 13.05 26.42
C VAL A 875 -24.19 12.96 25.34
N PRO A 876 -25.37 13.59 25.52
CA PRO A 876 -26.45 13.55 24.55
C PRO A 876 -25.98 13.96 23.16
N THR A 877 -26.13 13.07 22.19
CA THR A 877 -25.64 13.27 20.83
C THR A 877 -26.72 12.85 19.85
N ASP A 878 -27.12 13.78 18.99
CA ASP A 878 -28.16 13.56 17.97
C ASP A 878 -27.67 12.56 16.90
N ALA A 879 -28.56 11.68 16.43
CA ALA A 879 -28.29 10.72 15.36
C ALA A 879 -27.80 11.37 14.05
N ASN A 880 -28.15 12.64 13.82
CA ASN A 880 -27.79 13.45 12.67
C ASN A 880 -26.62 14.42 12.94
N ALA A 881 -26.05 14.45 14.16
CA ALA A 881 -24.96 15.35 14.52
C ALA A 881 -23.76 15.19 13.57
N THR A 882 -23.16 16.28 13.09
CA THR A 882 -22.00 16.17 12.17
C THR A 882 -20.86 15.37 12.82
N PHE A 883 -19.99 14.74 12.03
CA PHE A 883 -18.85 14.01 12.60
C PHE A 883 -17.97 14.91 13.49
N ALA A 884 -17.82 16.20 13.13
CA ALA A 884 -17.13 17.17 13.97
C ALA A 884 -17.82 17.37 15.33
N GLN A 885 -19.15 17.49 15.34
CA GLN A 885 -19.93 17.55 16.58
C GLN A 885 -19.76 16.28 17.41
N MET A 886 -19.79 15.11 16.77
CA MET A 886 -19.63 13.82 17.44
C MET A 886 -18.24 13.66 18.04
N ILE A 887 -17.19 14.11 17.36
CA ILE A 887 -15.81 14.13 17.89
C ILE A 887 -15.73 15.04 19.12
N ASN A 888 -16.33 16.23 19.07
CA ASN A 888 -16.37 17.12 20.23
C ASN A 888 -17.13 16.48 21.39
N ASN A 889 -18.26 15.81 21.12
CA ASN A 889 -19.04 15.12 22.14
C ASN A 889 -18.27 13.92 22.73
N ILE A 890 -17.51 13.17 21.92
CA ILE A 890 -16.61 12.11 22.39
C ILE A 890 -15.56 12.69 23.35
N ASN A 891 -14.93 13.80 22.97
CA ASN A 891 -13.94 14.48 23.81
C ASN A 891 -14.56 15.07 25.09
N SER A 892 -15.88 15.25 25.11
CA SER A 892 -16.66 15.73 26.26
C SER A 892 -17.09 14.59 27.19
N ILE A 893 -16.91 13.32 26.79
CA ILE A 893 -17.15 12.17 27.65
C ILE A 893 -16.12 12.24 28.79
N ASN A 894 -16.59 12.46 30.02
CA ASN A 894 -15.73 12.52 31.19
C ASN A 894 -14.98 11.19 31.37
N ALA A 895 -13.71 11.17 30.94
CA ALA A 895 -12.80 10.07 31.23
C ALA A 895 -12.46 10.10 32.73
N ASN A 896 -13.03 9.17 33.49
CA ASN A 896 -12.71 8.87 34.88
C ASN A 896 -12.97 10.00 35.88
N SER A 897 -14.12 9.95 36.56
CA SER A 897 -14.35 10.73 37.77
C SER A 897 -13.39 10.27 38.88
N LYS A 898 -12.31 11.02 39.07
CA LYS A 898 -11.39 10.89 40.19
C LYS A 898 -12.00 11.63 41.38
N VAL A 899 -12.46 10.91 42.40
CA VAL A 899 -12.86 11.53 43.67
C VAL A 899 -11.64 11.56 44.58
N THR A 900 -11.13 12.76 44.87
CA THR A 900 -10.12 12.99 45.92
C THR A 900 -10.77 13.78 47.04
N GLY A 901 -10.84 13.18 48.24
CA GLY A 901 -11.26 13.87 49.45
C GLY A 901 -10.27 13.59 50.58
N THR A 902 -9.79 14.65 51.23
CA THR A 902 -8.97 14.56 52.44
C THR A 902 -9.88 14.81 53.63
N ALA A 903 -10.14 13.81 54.48
CA ALA A 903 -10.91 14.01 55.71
C ALA A 903 -9.96 14.01 56.92
N TRP A 904 -9.79 15.19 57.52
CA TRP A 904 -9.13 15.37 58.81
C TRP A 904 -10.14 15.19 59.95
N GLY A 905 -9.71 14.55 61.03
CA GLY A 905 -10.56 14.06 62.12
C GLY A 905 -11.27 15.14 62.95
N GLY A 906 -12.35 14.70 63.60
CA GLY A 906 -13.27 15.48 64.45
C GLY A 906 -14.49 15.90 63.64
N VAL A 907 -15.74 15.56 63.97
CA VAL A 907 -16.38 15.58 65.28
C VAL A 907 -17.60 14.63 65.27
N ASN A 908 -17.78 13.89 66.37
CA ASN A 908 -18.95 13.11 66.84
C ASN A 908 -19.45 11.89 66.02
N PRO A 909 -19.25 10.65 66.53
CA PRO A 909 -19.97 9.48 66.04
C PRO A 909 -21.44 9.53 66.47
N VAL A 910 -22.36 9.47 65.52
CA VAL A 910 -23.76 9.14 65.79
C VAL A 910 -23.83 7.63 66.07
N THR A 911 -24.22 7.29 67.29
CA THR A 911 -24.36 5.92 67.79
C THR A 911 -25.66 5.32 67.27
N PRO A 912 -25.67 4.17 66.57
CA PRO A 912 -26.87 3.34 66.47
C PRO A 912 -26.86 2.34 67.63
N GLU A 913 -27.79 2.49 68.57
CA GLU A 913 -28.11 1.44 69.55
C GLU A 913 -28.74 0.24 68.81
N TYR A 914 -28.15 -0.95 68.97
CA TYR A 914 -28.82 -2.22 68.70
C TYR A 914 -29.00 -3.00 70.01
N VAL A 915 -30.19 -3.59 70.13
CA VAL A 915 -30.64 -4.42 71.24
C VAL A 915 -29.69 -5.62 71.43
N ASN A 916 -29.33 -5.86 72.70
CA ASN A 916 -28.34 -6.82 73.23
C ASN A 916 -26.88 -6.37 73.19
N GLY A 917 -26.51 -5.72 74.29
CA GLY A 917 -25.20 -5.14 74.53
C GLY A 917 -24.04 -6.12 74.45
N THR A 918 -23.12 -5.83 73.54
CA THR A 918 -21.68 -6.05 73.73
C THR A 918 -20.99 -4.94 72.93
N ALA A 919 -20.22 -4.09 73.62
CA ALA A 919 -19.60 -2.91 73.00
C ALA A 919 -18.46 -3.31 72.06
N SER A 920 -18.66 -3.13 70.75
CA SER A 920 -17.58 -2.98 69.77
C SER A 920 -17.49 -1.50 69.38
N SER A 921 -16.31 -0.89 69.51
CA SER A 921 -16.05 0.49 69.08
C SER A 921 -16.06 0.59 67.56
N THR A 922 -17.24 0.84 66.98
CA THR A 922 -17.42 1.07 65.54
C THR A 922 -17.28 2.57 65.24
N LEU A 923 -16.27 2.94 64.43
CA LEU A 923 -16.13 4.28 63.87
C LEU A 923 -16.83 4.31 62.51
N VAL A 924 -17.88 5.14 62.37
CA VAL A 924 -18.66 5.30 61.14
C VAL A 924 -18.29 6.62 60.48
N PHE A 925 -17.99 6.60 59.18
CA PHE A 925 -17.73 7.80 58.38
C PHE A 925 -18.81 7.94 57.30
N PRO A 926 -19.60 9.02 57.29
CA PRO A 926 -20.51 9.29 56.17
C PRO A 926 -19.71 9.81 54.96
N MET A 927 -19.96 9.24 53.78
CA MET A 927 -19.45 9.73 52.51
C MET A 927 -20.66 10.00 51.60
N ASP A 928 -20.73 11.19 51.00
CA ASP A 928 -21.79 11.53 50.05
C ASP A 928 -21.48 10.84 48.70
N ILE A 929 -22.41 9.98 48.27
CA ILE A 929 -22.28 9.08 47.11
C ILE A 929 -23.45 9.25 46.13
N THR A 930 -24.16 10.38 46.21
CA THR A 930 -25.35 10.70 45.40
C THR A 930 -25.15 10.72 43.87
N PHE A 931 -23.90 10.58 43.39
CA PHE A 931 -23.52 10.58 41.97
C PHE A 931 -23.19 9.18 41.40
N LEU A 932 -23.31 8.10 42.19
CA LEU A 932 -23.16 6.72 41.70
C LEU A 932 -24.54 6.13 41.34
N ASN A 933 -24.66 5.53 40.15
CA ASN A 933 -25.90 4.88 39.68
C ASN A 933 -26.21 3.51 40.35
N PHE A 934 -25.50 3.15 41.41
CA PHE A 934 -25.82 2.03 42.30
C PHE A 934 -25.80 2.54 43.75
N VAL A 935 -26.70 2.05 44.61
CA VAL A 935 -26.89 2.55 45.99
C VAL A 935 -26.26 1.59 47.01
N PRO A 936 -24.97 1.70 47.37
CA PRO A 936 -24.45 1.05 48.57
C PRO A 936 -24.77 1.94 49.78
N PHE A 937 -25.52 1.43 50.76
CA PHE A 937 -25.96 2.25 51.90
C PHE A 937 -24.92 2.40 53.03
N MET A 938 -23.83 1.60 53.10
CA MET A 938 -22.81 1.75 54.16
C MET A 938 -21.46 1.07 53.86
N ILE A 939 -20.35 1.76 54.16
CA ILE A 939 -19.00 1.18 54.25
C ILE A 939 -18.61 1.15 55.74
N PHE A 940 -18.29 -0.02 56.29
CA PHE A 940 -17.78 -0.16 57.65
C PHE A 940 -16.28 -0.51 57.63
N ALA A 941 -15.47 0.25 58.36
CA ALA A 941 -14.12 -0.16 58.70
C ALA A 941 -14.13 -0.75 60.11
N TYR A 942 -13.77 -2.03 60.26
CA TYR A 942 -13.75 -2.69 61.57
C TYR A 942 -12.36 -2.63 62.20
N ASN A 943 -12.35 -2.61 63.53
CA ASN A 943 -11.17 -2.32 64.34
C ASN A 943 -10.08 -3.42 64.27
N TYR A 944 -8.88 -2.96 64.56
CA TYR A 944 -7.55 -3.50 64.32
C TYR A 944 -7.22 -4.80 65.07
N ASN A 945 -6.73 -5.84 64.36
CA ASN A 945 -6.14 -7.01 65.00
C ASN A 945 -4.65 -6.78 65.29
N LEU A 946 -4.33 -6.52 66.56
CA LEU A 946 -2.96 -6.27 67.06
C LEU A 946 -1.96 -7.41 66.80
N LEU A 947 -2.44 -8.65 66.60
CA LEU A 947 -1.58 -9.82 66.45
C LEU A 947 -1.19 -10.10 65.00
N THR A 948 -2.03 -9.75 64.03
CA THR A 948 -1.78 -10.05 62.60
C THR A 948 -1.38 -8.84 61.77
N GLY A 949 -1.60 -7.61 62.27
CA GLY A 949 -1.31 -6.41 61.50
C GLY A 949 -2.14 -6.30 60.22
N VAL A 950 -3.40 -6.76 60.25
CA VAL A 950 -4.32 -6.67 59.10
C VAL A 950 -5.50 -5.79 59.49
N ALA A 951 -5.83 -4.82 58.65
CA ALA A 951 -7.07 -4.06 58.75
C ALA A 951 -8.15 -4.77 57.93
N GLU A 952 -9.35 -4.92 58.51
CA GLU A 952 -10.51 -5.53 57.84
C GLU A 952 -11.48 -4.44 57.41
N ILE A 953 -11.74 -4.36 56.11
CA ILE A 953 -12.75 -3.46 55.53
C ILE A 953 -13.94 -4.31 55.10
N ILE A 954 -15.13 -3.97 55.59
CA ILE A 954 -16.39 -4.67 55.28
C ILE A 954 -17.31 -3.71 54.53
N ILE A 955 -17.69 -4.10 53.31
CA ILE A 955 -18.64 -3.35 52.48
C ILE A 955 -19.98 -4.09 52.48
N TRP A 956 -21.05 -3.38 52.86
CA TRP A 956 -22.42 -3.90 52.86
C TRP A 956 -23.22 -3.32 51.69
N ALA A 957 -23.64 -4.20 50.79
CA ALA A 957 -24.64 -3.91 49.77
C ALA A 957 -25.86 -4.79 50.06
N ASN A 958 -26.98 -4.18 50.47
CA ASN A 958 -28.21 -4.92 50.73
C ASN A 958 -29.20 -4.64 49.59
N GLY A 959 -29.57 -5.70 48.87
CA GLY A 959 -30.74 -5.74 48.00
C GLY A 959 -30.55 -5.18 46.59
N ASP A 960 -30.22 -6.06 45.65
CA ASP A 960 -30.70 -5.92 44.26
C ASP A 960 -30.93 -7.33 43.67
N PRO A 961 -32.08 -7.66 43.05
CA PRO A 961 -32.37 -8.99 42.53
C PRO A 961 -31.70 -9.30 41.18
N PHE A 962 -30.88 -8.41 40.64
CA PHE A 962 -30.24 -8.63 39.34
C PHE A 962 -29.09 -9.64 39.45
N SER A 963 -29.22 -10.74 38.73
CA SER A 963 -28.35 -11.92 38.71
C SER A 963 -26.93 -11.70 38.14
N GLY A 964 -26.43 -10.47 38.12
CA GLY A 964 -25.05 -10.16 37.73
C GLY A 964 -24.19 -10.08 38.98
N GLN A 965 -23.13 -10.90 39.09
CA GLN A 965 -22.20 -10.80 40.22
C GLN A 965 -21.42 -9.48 40.12
N PRO A 966 -21.58 -8.52 41.06
CA PRO A 966 -20.76 -7.31 41.03
C PRO A 966 -19.33 -7.66 41.46
N SER A 967 -18.35 -7.18 40.70
CA SER A 967 -16.93 -7.32 41.03
C SER A 967 -16.42 -6.01 41.61
N VAL A 968 -15.87 -6.05 42.83
CA VAL A 968 -15.24 -4.88 43.45
C VAL A 968 -13.73 -4.95 43.22
N LYS A 969 -13.14 -3.86 42.72
CA LYS A 969 -11.70 -3.73 42.53
C LYS A 969 -11.15 -2.71 43.52
N VAL A 970 -10.20 -3.12 44.35
CA VAL A 970 -9.55 -2.22 45.32
C VAL A 970 -8.10 -2.02 44.95
N THR A 971 -7.67 -0.76 44.88
CA THR A 971 -6.29 -0.37 44.59
C THR A 971 -5.76 0.47 45.74
N THR A 972 -4.63 0.07 46.31
CA THR A 972 -3.93 0.85 47.34
C THR A 972 -3.00 1.86 46.67
N TYR A 973 -3.03 3.12 47.10
CA TYR A 973 -2.11 4.14 46.62
C TYR A 973 -1.20 4.61 47.76
N ASN A 974 0.11 4.66 47.50
CA ASN A 974 1.10 5.28 48.38
C ASN A 974 1.75 6.43 47.61
N ASP A 975 1.74 7.63 48.19
CA ASP A 975 2.20 8.87 47.57
C ASP A 975 3.55 8.68 46.84
N ASN A 976 3.48 8.54 45.52
CA ASN A 976 4.56 8.46 44.53
C ASN A 976 5.21 7.10 44.21
N MET A 977 4.67 5.95 44.63
CA MET A 977 5.00 4.66 44.00
C MET A 977 3.75 3.80 43.79
N ILE A 978 3.41 3.54 42.52
CA ILE A 978 2.38 2.58 42.15
C ILE A 978 2.92 1.17 42.43
N THR A 979 2.69 0.64 43.62
CA THR A 979 2.76 -0.81 43.83
C THR A 979 1.45 -1.39 43.30
N SER A 980 1.45 -1.78 42.03
CA SER A 980 0.29 -2.28 41.29
C SER A 980 -0.11 -3.69 41.75
N ALA A 981 -0.70 -3.79 42.94
CA ALA A 981 -1.47 -4.95 43.33
C ALA A 981 -2.96 -4.63 43.19
N SER A 982 -3.52 -4.90 42.02
CA SER A 982 -4.97 -4.90 41.81
C SER A 982 -5.50 -6.28 42.19
N TYR A 983 -6.30 -6.36 43.26
CA TYR A 983 -6.92 -7.62 43.65
C TYR A 983 -8.37 -7.64 43.16
N ASN A 984 -8.67 -8.59 42.27
CA ASN A 984 -10.05 -8.85 41.83
C ASN A 984 -10.66 -9.87 42.80
N TYR A 985 -11.60 -9.45 43.63
CA TYR A 985 -12.31 -10.37 44.51
C TYR A 985 -13.68 -10.70 43.91
N LYS A 986 -13.91 -11.98 43.62
CA LYS A 986 -15.25 -12.51 43.27
C LYS A 986 -15.98 -12.91 44.55
N SER A 987 -17.27 -12.61 44.59
CA SER A 987 -18.15 -12.97 45.71
C SER A 987 -18.18 -14.50 45.91
N PRO A 988 -18.04 -15.02 47.14
CA PRO A 988 -18.40 -16.40 47.42
C PRO A 988 -19.91 -16.55 47.28
N ASN A 989 -20.33 -17.47 46.42
CA ASN A 989 -21.71 -17.66 45.99
C ASN A 989 -22.71 -17.87 47.17
N VAL A 990 -23.91 -17.31 46.95
CA VAL A 990 -25.22 -17.52 47.59
C VAL A 990 -25.51 -16.85 48.95
N GLY A 991 -26.32 -15.78 48.89
CA GLY A 991 -27.09 -15.23 50.02
C GLY A 991 -26.40 -14.09 50.78
N ALA A 992 -27.02 -12.89 50.78
CA ALA A 992 -26.67 -11.68 51.55
C ALA A 992 -25.23 -11.71 52.13
N GLY A 993 -24.24 -11.58 51.26
CA GLY A 993 -22.85 -11.87 51.58
C GLY A 993 -22.02 -10.61 51.81
N ASN A 994 -21.51 -10.45 53.03
CA ASN A 994 -20.56 -9.39 53.38
C ASN A 994 -19.27 -9.55 52.56
N TYR A 995 -18.81 -8.49 51.89
CA TYR A 995 -17.47 -8.50 51.28
C TYR A 995 -16.43 -8.24 52.37
N ARG A 996 -15.56 -9.23 52.65
CA ARG A 996 -14.43 -9.08 53.57
C ARG A 996 -13.15 -8.91 52.77
N LEU A 997 -12.48 -7.77 52.95
CA LEU A 997 -11.19 -7.49 52.34
C LEU A 997 -10.11 -7.44 53.42
N PHE A 998 -9.12 -8.32 53.32
CA PHE A 998 -7.94 -8.31 54.18
C PHE A 998 -6.84 -7.52 53.48
N VAL A 999 -6.40 -6.41 54.08
CA VAL A 999 -5.30 -5.60 53.53
C VAL A 999 -4.09 -5.66 54.46
N PRO A 1000 -2.88 -6.01 53.95
CA PRO A 1000 -1.68 -6.07 54.78
C PRO A 1000 -1.31 -4.68 55.32
N LYS A 1001 -0.98 -4.56 56.61
CA LYS A 1001 -0.36 -3.34 57.13
C LYS A 1001 1.12 -3.31 56.73
N THR A 1002 1.47 -2.37 55.89
CA THR A 1002 2.83 -1.83 55.83
C THR A 1002 2.84 -0.55 56.68
N GLY A 1003 3.89 -0.32 57.47
CA GLY A 1003 3.92 0.64 58.59
C GLY A 1003 3.84 2.14 58.28
N VAL A 1004 3.19 2.54 57.18
CA VAL A 1004 3.03 3.93 56.70
C VAL A 1004 1.54 4.21 56.40
N PRO A 1005 1.07 5.47 56.44
CA PRO A 1005 -0.32 5.80 56.11
C PRO A 1005 -0.58 5.61 54.61
N TYR A 1006 -1.61 4.83 54.27
CA TYR A 1006 -2.05 4.61 52.88
C TYR A 1006 -3.41 5.26 52.64
N THR A 1007 -3.62 5.70 51.39
CA THR A 1007 -4.93 6.08 50.87
C THR A 1007 -5.49 4.93 50.04
N TYR A 1008 -6.68 4.45 50.39
CA TYR A 1008 -7.34 3.36 49.69
C TYR A 1008 -8.32 3.91 48.64
N VAL A 1009 -8.24 3.41 47.40
CA VAL A 1009 -9.18 3.75 46.34
C VAL A 1009 -9.97 2.50 45.98
N ILE A 1010 -11.30 2.57 46.15
CA ILE A 1010 -12.21 1.45 45.88
C ILE A 1010 -13.01 1.79 44.62
N PHE A 1011 -12.95 0.91 43.62
CA PHE A 1011 -13.73 0.99 42.39
C PHE A 1011 -14.84 -0.07 42.43
N GLY A 1012 -16.09 0.37 42.41
CA GLY A 1012 -17.24 -0.50 42.14
C GLY A 1012 -17.53 -0.52 40.64
N TYR A 1013 -17.64 -1.71 40.04
CA TYR A 1013 -17.99 -1.91 38.64
C TYR A 1013 -19.32 -2.64 38.50
#